data_AF-A0A817C063-F1
#
_entry.id   AF-A0A817C063-F1
#
_cell.length_a   1.000
_cell.length_b   1.000
_cell.length_c   1.000
_cell.angle_alpha   90.00
_cell.angle_beta   90.00
_cell.angle_gamma   90.00
#
_symmetry.space_group_name_H-M   'P 1'
#
loop_
_entity.id
_entity.type
_entity.pdbx_description
1 polymer ?
#
loop_
_entity_poly.entity_id
_entity_poly.type
_entity_poly.pdbx_seq_one_letter_code
_entity_poly.pdbx_strand_id
1 'polypeptide(L)'
;MTYLKIYFPNGSFHTLRYTSLTTIADLIRIVLKGRLAPYDLVYSLSFALRVTYIGQEQQTVLSSINKNNIVNKWLHPNMTMEKVQMFYGIADELKFELRLRYFPPSIDELVHDKSTFGFLYEQLRIDYMRMKSDHVSINEAIELGSLEIRKLFKDLNSTALDKKVNMDYLEKEFGLKTFFSQSLIDSYKPRNLRKYIKACLKKYESLAEEECAKRFCLLFKNVWNWEQEIFTCNLGSEWSVPISLVLGPSEGISYRTQNSTELTKMTTFENVLSISTTKVNSDDRGLLKLIVAGSSETLTLSCPSFSETNDLAILIDGYCMFVNRSIHSLWRSIIEEQNSLMSKASSPLSYSASYSSDFMYSRHQTDDDDDDDDSSGDYADVLSSHYQIDRKQIQMIELLGDGQFGEVYRGILKTDQQSEIDVAIKTCKMQDATTTETFLDEAYVMQNFTHPHIIKLIGVCTEQPVLLIIELARLGELRTYLVANRNDFDLLILILYCVQLASALAYLESKKFVHRDIAARNVLVSNHELVKLADFGLSRQLTLDNSYYKASKGKLPIKWMAPESINFRRFTHLSDVWMFAVCVWEILTMGKKPFQGIPNADVIDQIENGLRLSLPSTNCPKSLYDLMQDCWSYEPTNRPNFVQIETRLKSILNQVKKSIHVKAENISLSSSSSSSSEITSLTIVLPADNKIPSKPSLPNKNGSVGSRSKS
;
A
#
# COMPACT_ATOMS: atom_id res chain seq x y z
N MET A 1 16.58 30.04 -8.12
CA MET A 1 16.08 28.71 -8.56
C MET A 1 14.65 28.61 -8.11
N THR A 2 13.75 28.15 -8.98
CA THR A 2 12.31 28.19 -8.71
C THR A 2 11.74 26.79 -8.67
N TYR A 3 10.79 26.56 -7.77
CA TYR A 3 10.09 25.30 -7.58
C TYR A 3 8.64 25.45 -8.03
N LEU A 4 8.07 24.37 -8.57
CA LEU A 4 6.69 24.30 -9.02
C LEU A 4 6.03 23.06 -8.42
N LYS A 5 4.82 23.21 -7.87
CA LYS A 5 4.01 22.07 -7.44
C LYS A 5 3.10 21.63 -8.59
N ILE A 6 3.23 20.38 -9.00
CA ILE A 6 2.34 19.74 -9.97
C ILE A 6 1.42 18.79 -9.22
N TYR A 7 0.14 19.09 -9.25
CA TYR A 7 -0.91 18.37 -8.54
C TYR A 7 -1.49 17.24 -9.39
N PHE A 8 -1.77 16.14 -8.72
CA PHE A 8 -2.49 14.99 -9.24
C PHE A 8 -4.00 15.15 -8.95
N PRO A 9 -4.86 14.37 -9.62
CA PRO A 9 -6.31 14.46 -9.41
C PRO A 9 -6.74 14.35 -7.94
N ASN A 10 -6.11 13.44 -7.18
CA ASN A 10 -6.37 13.19 -5.75
C ASN A 10 -5.94 14.31 -4.80
N GLY A 11 -5.25 15.33 -5.31
CA GLY A 11 -4.78 16.47 -4.52
C GLY A 11 -3.37 16.32 -3.98
N SER A 12 -2.76 15.13 -4.08
CA SER A 12 -1.32 14.97 -3.90
C SER A 12 -0.56 15.81 -4.93
N PHE A 13 0.71 16.11 -4.67
CA PHE A 13 1.52 16.91 -5.57
C PHE A 13 2.98 16.47 -5.57
N HIS A 14 3.66 16.77 -6.66
CA HIS A 14 5.10 16.61 -6.80
C HIS A 14 5.76 17.98 -7.00
N THR A 15 6.84 18.23 -6.26
CA THR A 15 7.56 19.51 -6.32
C THR A 15 8.75 19.38 -7.26
N LEU A 16 8.74 20.15 -8.34
CA LEU A 16 9.78 20.14 -9.36
C LEU A 16 10.59 21.42 -9.38
N ARG A 17 11.89 21.28 -9.64
CA ARG A 17 12.75 22.40 -9.98
C ARG A 17 12.65 22.69 -11.48
N TYR A 18 12.56 23.97 -11.84
CA TYR A 18 12.53 24.39 -13.23
C TYR A 18 13.39 25.62 -13.50
N THR A 19 13.65 25.87 -14.78
CA THR A 19 14.32 27.07 -15.31
C THR A 19 13.38 27.81 -16.26
N SER A 20 13.68 29.05 -16.63
CA SER A 20 12.89 29.81 -17.61
C SER A 20 12.72 29.07 -18.96
N LEU A 21 13.73 28.28 -19.35
CA LEU A 21 13.74 27.52 -20.60
C LEU A 21 13.08 26.14 -20.50
N THR A 22 12.76 25.65 -19.29
CA THR A 22 12.11 24.35 -19.09
C THR A 22 10.73 24.37 -19.76
N THR A 23 10.44 23.37 -20.59
CA THR A 23 9.13 23.27 -21.27
C THR A 23 8.10 22.50 -20.43
N ILE A 24 6.82 22.65 -20.76
CA ILE A 24 5.74 21.87 -20.13
C ILE A 24 5.93 20.36 -20.38
N ALA A 25 6.36 19.98 -21.58
CA ALA A 25 6.68 18.59 -21.91
C ALA A 25 7.81 18.04 -21.03
N ASP A 26 8.81 18.86 -20.69
CA ASP A 26 9.87 18.46 -19.77
C ASP A 26 9.33 18.23 -18.35
N LEU A 27 8.49 19.13 -17.85
CA LEU A 27 7.85 18.98 -16.55
C LEU A 27 7.01 17.69 -16.47
N ILE A 28 6.15 17.45 -17.46
CA ILE A 28 5.34 16.24 -17.54
C ILE A 28 6.25 15.00 -17.52
N ARG A 29 7.30 14.98 -18.36
CA ARG A 29 8.24 13.85 -18.44
C ARG A 29 8.92 13.55 -17.11
N ILE A 30 9.33 14.59 -16.37
CA ILE A 30 9.97 14.45 -15.06
C ILE A 30 8.97 13.89 -14.05
N VAL A 31 7.73 14.42 -13.98
CA VAL A 31 6.71 13.91 -13.07
C VAL A 31 6.38 12.45 -13.34
N LEU A 32 6.18 12.09 -14.62
CA LEU A 32 5.82 10.71 -14.98
C LEU A 32 6.92 9.72 -14.57
N LYS A 33 8.19 10.03 -14.84
CA LYS A 33 9.33 9.18 -14.44
C LYS A 33 9.56 9.10 -12.94
N GLY A 34 9.30 10.19 -12.23
CA GLY A 34 9.58 10.29 -10.79
C GLY A 34 8.46 9.75 -9.89
N ARG A 35 7.22 9.67 -10.39
CA ARG A 35 6.06 9.34 -9.54
C ARG A 35 5.07 8.34 -10.09
N LEU A 36 4.97 8.15 -11.41
CA LEU A 36 3.92 7.30 -12.00
C LEU A 36 4.45 5.97 -12.54
N ALA A 37 5.61 5.98 -13.19
CA ALA A 37 6.30 4.76 -13.59
C ALA A 37 7.81 5.01 -13.77
N PRO A 38 8.68 4.08 -13.32
CA PRO A 38 10.12 4.23 -13.50
C PRO A 38 10.60 3.99 -14.95
N TYR A 39 9.68 3.62 -15.85
CA TYR A 39 9.92 3.35 -17.27
C TYR A 39 9.18 4.34 -18.17
N ASP A 40 9.57 4.40 -19.45
CA ASP A 40 8.87 5.24 -20.43
C ASP A 40 7.47 4.67 -20.69
N LEU A 41 6.45 5.45 -20.32
CA LEU A 41 5.05 5.09 -20.53
C LEU A 41 4.71 5.10 -22.02
N VAL A 42 3.99 4.07 -22.49
CA VAL A 42 3.55 3.96 -23.88
C VAL A 42 2.66 5.15 -24.26
N TYR A 43 1.83 5.60 -23.32
CA TYR A 43 0.89 6.70 -23.49
C TYR A 43 1.36 8.00 -22.82
N SER A 44 2.67 8.25 -22.75
CA SER A 44 3.20 9.48 -22.13
C SER A 44 2.68 10.77 -22.79
N LEU A 45 2.36 10.73 -24.09
CA LEU A 45 1.79 11.86 -24.84
C LEU A 45 0.30 12.09 -24.55
N SER A 46 -0.37 11.21 -23.79
CA SER A 46 -1.76 11.41 -23.35
C SER A 46 -1.90 12.45 -22.25
N PHE A 47 -0.80 12.75 -21.56
CA PHE A 47 -0.78 13.66 -20.42
C PHE A 47 -0.63 15.13 -20.86
N ALA A 48 -1.35 16.00 -20.17
CA ALA A 48 -1.32 17.45 -20.37
C ALA A 48 -1.36 18.17 -19.01
N LEU A 49 -0.87 19.41 -18.99
CA LEU A 49 -0.88 20.26 -17.81
C LEU A 49 -1.90 21.38 -17.99
N ARG A 50 -2.72 21.63 -16.96
CA ARG A 50 -3.60 22.79 -16.91
C ARG A 50 -3.31 23.67 -15.70
N VAL A 51 -3.62 24.95 -15.81
CA VAL A 51 -3.59 25.92 -14.72
C VAL A 51 -5.01 26.18 -14.24
N THR A 52 -5.17 26.11 -12.92
CA THR A 52 -6.42 26.35 -12.18
C THR A 52 -6.12 27.19 -10.93
N TYR A 53 -7.14 27.62 -10.17
CA TYR A 53 -6.95 28.28 -8.87
C TYR A 53 -7.09 27.27 -7.72
N ILE A 54 -6.33 27.50 -6.63
CA ILE A 54 -6.48 26.77 -5.37
C ILE A 54 -7.80 27.20 -4.71
N GLY A 55 -8.74 26.26 -4.55
CA GLY A 55 -10.06 26.50 -3.94
C GLY A 55 -11.18 26.69 -4.96
N GLN A 56 -11.81 25.60 -5.41
CA GLN A 56 -12.91 25.64 -6.38
C GLN A 56 -14.31 25.95 -5.76
N GLU A 57 -14.43 26.11 -4.44
CA GLU A 57 -15.74 26.33 -3.78
C GLU A 57 -16.26 27.78 -3.83
N GLN A 58 -15.51 28.75 -4.36
CA GLN A 58 -15.92 30.17 -4.41
C GLN A 58 -16.20 30.69 -5.84
N GLN A 59 -16.82 29.86 -6.68
CA GLN A 59 -17.31 30.32 -7.98
C GLN A 59 -18.36 31.46 -7.85
N THR A 60 -19.01 31.59 -6.69
CA THR A 60 -20.00 32.63 -6.39
C THR A 60 -19.41 33.99 -6.02
N VAL A 61 -18.15 34.08 -5.58
CA VAL A 61 -17.53 35.36 -5.14
C VAL A 61 -16.75 36.06 -6.26
N LEU A 62 -16.29 35.31 -7.28
CA LEU A 62 -15.48 35.84 -8.38
C LEU A 62 -16.27 36.55 -9.50
N SER A 63 -17.61 36.56 -9.42
CA SER A 63 -18.48 37.23 -10.41
C SER A 63 -18.37 38.77 -10.40
N SER A 64 -17.70 39.35 -9.42
CA SER A 64 -17.59 40.80 -9.22
C SER A 64 -16.26 41.41 -9.69
N ILE A 65 -15.30 40.60 -10.15
CA ILE A 65 -14.03 41.07 -10.71
C ILE A 65 -13.89 40.51 -12.13
N ASN A 66 -13.51 41.35 -13.09
CA ASN A 66 -13.32 41.07 -14.52
C ASN A 66 -12.17 40.06 -14.82
N LYS A 67 -11.99 39.04 -13.97
CA LYS A 67 -10.99 37.95 -14.00
C LYS A 67 -11.56 36.64 -14.57
N ASN A 68 -12.69 36.69 -15.28
CA ASN A 68 -13.35 35.51 -15.87
C ASN A 68 -12.51 34.75 -16.92
N ASN A 69 -11.41 35.32 -17.42
CA ASN A 69 -10.66 34.76 -18.56
C ASN A 69 -9.43 33.87 -18.22
N ILE A 70 -9.11 33.63 -16.95
CA ILE A 70 -7.90 32.87 -16.54
C ILE A 70 -8.22 31.47 -15.98
N VAL A 71 -9.49 31.15 -15.75
CA VAL A 71 -9.88 29.91 -15.04
C VAL A 71 -9.84 28.70 -15.99
N ASN A 72 -9.08 27.65 -15.63
CA ASN A 72 -8.95 26.36 -16.36
C ASN A 72 -8.30 26.45 -17.75
N LYS A 73 -7.04 26.90 -17.82
CA LYS A 73 -6.30 27.01 -19.08
C LYS A 73 -5.32 25.85 -19.28
N TRP A 74 -5.39 25.20 -20.43
CA TRP A 74 -4.45 24.16 -20.80
C TRP A 74 -3.15 24.76 -21.33
N LEU A 75 -2.02 24.17 -20.95
CA LEU A 75 -0.71 24.64 -21.37
C LEU A 75 -0.19 23.80 -22.53
N HIS A 76 0.33 24.45 -23.56
CA HIS A 76 0.91 23.77 -24.70
C HIS A 76 2.19 23.02 -24.28
N PRO A 77 2.41 21.75 -24.67
CA PRO A 77 3.58 20.97 -24.27
C PRO A 77 4.92 21.66 -24.58
N ASN A 78 5.01 22.34 -25.72
CA ASN A 78 6.22 23.01 -26.17
C ASN A 78 6.38 24.45 -25.64
N MET A 79 5.49 24.93 -24.77
CA MET A 79 5.60 26.24 -24.13
C MET A 79 6.66 26.21 -23.00
N THR A 80 7.44 27.28 -22.86
CA THR A 80 8.42 27.43 -21.79
C THR A 80 7.82 28.02 -20.51
N MET A 81 8.45 27.76 -19.37
CA MET A 81 8.03 28.36 -18.10
C MET A 81 8.18 29.88 -18.06
N GLU A 82 9.08 30.47 -18.86
CA GLU A 82 9.14 31.93 -19.07
C GLU A 82 7.83 32.46 -19.63
N LYS A 83 7.27 31.80 -20.65
CA LYS A 83 5.98 32.19 -21.23
C LYS A 83 4.83 31.97 -20.28
N VAL A 84 4.82 30.86 -19.56
CA VAL A 84 3.80 30.58 -18.54
C VAL A 84 3.79 31.71 -17.51
N GLN A 85 4.96 32.10 -17.00
CA GLN A 85 5.10 33.22 -16.09
C GLN A 85 4.62 34.54 -16.71
N MET A 86 4.91 34.79 -17.98
CA MET A 86 4.51 36.01 -18.68
C MET A 86 2.99 36.09 -18.89
N PHE A 87 2.33 34.99 -19.23
CA PHE A 87 0.89 34.97 -19.54
C PHE A 87 0.01 34.87 -18.31
N TYR A 88 0.39 34.04 -17.33
CA TYR A 88 -0.47 33.71 -16.20
C TYR A 88 0.04 34.29 -14.88
N GLY A 89 1.32 34.67 -14.81
CA GLY A 89 2.02 34.78 -13.54
C GLY A 89 2.22 33.40 -12.89
N ILE A 90 3.11 33.33 -11.90
CA ILE A 90 3.19 32.18 -10.99
C ILE A 90 3.03 32.76 -9.60
N ALA A 91 1.84 32.57 -9.03
CA ALA A 91 1.48 32.96 -7.68
C ALA A 91 1.10 31.69 -6.91
N ASP A 92 1.18 31.74 -5.58
CA ASP A 92 0.82 30.63 -4.71
C ASP A 92 -0.65 30.19 -4.86
N GLU A 93 -1.49 31.04 -5.43
CA GLU A 93 -2.92 30.78 -5.70
C GLU A 93 -3.15 29.90 -6.94
N LEU A 94 -2.14 29.71 -7.80
CA LEU A 94 -2.26 28.90 -9.02
C LEU A 94 -1.91 27.45 -8.77
N LYS A 95 -2.80 26.56 -9.21
CA LYS A 95 -2.67 25.12 -9.17
C LYS A 95 -2.39 24.57 -10.57
N PHE A 96 -1.19 24.02 -10.76
CA PHE A 96 -0.81 23.29 -11.97
C PHE A 96 -1.23 21.83 -11.79
N GLU A 97 -2.17 21.37 -12.60
CA GLU A 97 -2.78 20.05 -12.46
C GLU A 97 -2.44 19.18 -13.67
N LEU A 98 -1.79 18.04 -13.41
CA LEU A 98 -1.50 17.01 -14.41
C LEU A 98 -2.77 16.21 -14.68
N ARG A 99 -3.08 15.98 -15.96
CA ARG A 99 -4.29 15.27 -16.37
C ARG A 99 -4.08 14.46 -17.64
N LEU A 100 -4.86 13.40 -17.83
CA LEU A 100 -5.03 12.78 -19.13
C LEU A 100 -6.01 13.62 -19.95
N ARG A 101 -5.60 14.01 -21.16
CA ARG A 101 -6.41 14.82 -22.09
C ARG A 101 -6.53 14.21 -23.47
N TYR A 102 -5.49 13.50 -23.94
CA TYR A 102 -5.48 12.91 -25.28
C TYR A 102 -5.63 11.39 -25.16
N PHE A 103 -6.69 10.84 -25.76
CA PHE A 103 -7.08 9.46 -25.57
C PHE A 103 -6.88 8.63 -26.85
N PRO A 104 -6.52 7.35 -26.75
CA PRO A 104 -6.63 6.42 -27.88
C PRO A 104 -8.12 6.16 -28.23
N PRO A 105 -8.41 5.61 -29.44
CA PRO A 105 -9.77 5.28 -29.85
C PRO A 105 -10.50 4.29 -28.95
N SER A 106 -9.77 3.35 -28.33
CA SER A 106 -10.34 2.43 -27.35
C SER A 106 -9.65 2.53 -26.00
N ILE A 107 -10.46 2.59 -24.94
CA ILE A 107 -9.98 2.48 -23.55
C ILE A 107 -9.30 1.14 -23.28
N ASP A 108 -9.62 0.08 -24.05
CA ASP A 108 -8.96 -1.22 -23.96
C ASP A 108 -7.44 -1.12 -24.17
N GLU A 109 -7.01 -0.18 -25.02
CA GLU A 109 -5.60 0.05 -25.28
C GLU A 109 -4.88 0.60 -24.04
N LEU A 110 -5.56 1.42 -23.24
CA LEU A 110 -5.01 1.97 -22.00
C LEU A 110 -4.92 0.90 -20.91
N VAL A 111 -5.83 -0.07 -20.87
CA VAL A 111 -5.86 -1.13 -19.83
C VAL A 111 -4.55 -1.93 -19.78
N HIS A 112 -3.82 -2.02 -20.90
CA HIS A 112 -2.51 -2.67 -20.95
C HIS A 112 -1.39 -1.87 -20.26
N ASP A 113 -1.53 -0.54 -20.17
CA ASP A 113 -0.66 0.35 -19.41
C ASP A 113 -1.31 0.67 -18.06
N LYS A 114 -1.06 -0.19 -17.07
CA LYS A 114 -1.71 -0.12 -15.75
C LYS A 114 -1.54 1.23 -15.06
N SER A 115 -0.37 1.85 -15.19
CA SER A 115 -0.07 3.15 -14.57
C SER A 115 -0.90 4.27 -15.22
N THR A 116 -0.94 4.32 -16.55
CA THR A 116 -1.76 5.31 -17.27
C THR A 116 -3.25 5.10 -17.03
N PHE A 117 -3.71 3.84 -17.07
CA PHE A 117 -5.12 3.52 -16.83
C PHE A 117 -5.55 3.78 -15.37
N GLY A 118 -4.71 3.46 -14.40
CA GLY A 118 -4.94 3.78 -12.99
C GLY A 118 -5.10 5.28 -12.77
N PHE A 119 -4.22 6.08 -13.39
CA PHE A 119 -4.32 7.54 -13.37
C PHE A 119 -5.63 8.04 -13.98
N LEU A 120 -6.02 7.51 -15.15
CA LEU A 120 -7.28 7.87 -15.81
C LEU A 120 -8.49 7.56 -14.91
N TYR A 121 -8.50 6.36 -14.32
CA TYR A 121 -9.56 5.94 -13.42
C TYR A 121 -9.73 6.92 -12.25
N GLU A 122 -8.63 7.26 -11.59
CA GLU A 122 -8.64 8.19 -10.46
C GLU A 122 -9.11 9.58 -10.88
N GLN A 123 -8.63 10.07 -12.03
CA GLN A 123 -9.10 11.32 -12.63
C GLN A 123 -10.62 11.32 -12.81
N LEU A 124 -11.17 10.29 -13.45
CA LEU A 124 -12.60 10.19 -13.75
C LEU A 124 -13.45 9.99 -12.49
N ARG A 125 -12.97 9.22 -11.51
CA ARG A 125 -13.64 9.06 -10.21
C ARG A 125 -13.81 10.40 -9.52
N ILE A 126 -12.74 11.21 -9.49
CA ILE A 126 -12.74 12.50 -8.81
C ILE A 126 -13.62 13.50 -9.54
N ASP A 127 -13.55 13.53 -10.87
CA ASP A 127 -14.43 14.37 -11.69
C ASP A 127 -15.90 14.00 -11.51
N TYR A 128 -16.21 12.70 -11.45
CA TYR A 128 -17.55 12.21 -11.15
C TYR A 128 -18.03 12.77 -9.81
N MET A 129 -17.28 12.53 -8.73
CA MET A 129 -17.67 12.95 -7.38
C MET A 129 -17.77 14.47 -7.23
N ARG A 130 -16.95 15.25 -7.93
CA ARG A 130 -16.93 16.72 -7.81
C ARG A 130 -17.96 17.42 -8.70
N MET A 131 -18.23 16.88 -9.89
CA MET A 131 -18.94 17.63 -10.93
C MET A 131 -20.21 16.97 -11.45
N LYS A 132 -20.36 15.65 -11.29
CA LYS A 132 -21.42 14.89 -11.98
C LYS A 132 -22.25 13.98 -11.07
N SER A 133 -21.85 13.75 -9.83
CA SER A 133 -22.51 12.81 -8.92
C SER A 133 -23.96 13.17 -8.61
N ASP A 134 -24.32 14.45 -8.67
CA ASP A 134 -25.70 14.92 -8.46
C ASP A 134 -26.52 15.04 -9.76
N HIS A 135 -25.91 14.74 -10.91
CA HIS A 135 -26.55 14.79 -12.24
C HIS A 135 -26.80 13.41 -12.84
N VAL A 136 -26.38 12.34 -12.17
CA VAL A 136 -26.65 10.95 -12.58
C VAL A 136 -27.96 10.44 -12.02
N SER A 137 -28.55 9.43 -12.66
CA SER A 137 -29.65 8.73 -12.06
C SER A 137 -29.19 8.01 -10.77
N ILE A 138 -30.14 7.82 -9.86
CA ILE A 138 -29.90 7.11 -8.59
C ILE A 138 -29.30 5.72 -8.82
N ASN A 139 -29.79 4.98 -9.82
CA ASN A 139 -29.30 3.65 -10.13
C ASN A 139 -27.85 3.68 -10.60
N GLU A 140 -27.50 4.63 -11.49
CA GLU A 140 -26.12 4.80 -11.97
C GLU A 140 -25.18 5.21 -10.83
N ALA A 141 -25.62 6.11 -9.92
CA ALA A 141 -24.84 6.51 -8.76
C ALA A 141 -24.53 5.31 -7.84
N ILE A 142 -25.53 4.45 -7.59
CA ILE A 142 -25.34 3.23 -6.83
C ILE A 142 -24.37 2.29 -7.54
N GLU A 143 -24.50 2.10 -8.86
CA GLU A 143 -23.58 1.24 -9.61
C GLU A 143 -22.13 1.74 -9.58
N LEU A 144 -21.92 3.04 -9.83
CA LEU A 144 -20.59 3.66 -9.81
C LEU A 144 -19.93 3.57 -8.43
N GLY A 145 -20.66 3.91 -7.36
CA GLY A 145 -20.12 3.80 -6.00
C GLY A 145 -19.90 2.36 -5.55
N SER A 146 -20.75 1.41 -5.97
CA SER A 146 -20.55 -0.01 -5.69
C SER A 146 -19.34 -0.61 -6.42
N LEU A 147 -19.03 -0.16 -7.63
CA LEU A 147 -17.80 -0.56 -8.33
C LEU A 147 -16.55 -0.08 -7.59
N GLU A 148 -16.55 1.15 -7.06
CA GLU A 148 -15.44 1.65 -6.24
C GLU A 148 -15.29 0.88 -4.93
N ILE A 149 -16.40 0.56 -4.25
CA ILE A 149 -16.37 -0.31 -3.07
C ILE A 149 -15.76 -1.66 -3.45
N ARG A 150 -16.25 -2.33 -4.50
CA ARG A 150 -15.73 -3.63 -4.95
C ARG A 150 -14.24 -3.58 -5.30
N LYS A 151 -13.77 -2.48 -5.90
CA LYS A 151 -12.37 -2.22 -6.21
C LYS A 151 -11.52 -2.10 -4.95
N LEU A 152 -11.95 -1.27 -4.00
CA LEU A 152 -11.23 -1.02 -2.74
C LEU A 152 -11.15 -2.26 -1.85
N PHE A 153 -12.20 -3.07 -1.90
CA PHE A 153 -12.41 -4.24 -1.07
C PHE A 153 -12.24 -5.54 -1.84
N LYS A 154 -11.20 -5.61 -2.68
CA LYS A 154 -11.05 -6.71 -3.63
C LYS A 154 -10.83 -8.10 -3.03
N ASP A 155 -10.26 -8.14 -1.83
CA ASP A 155 -9.94 -9.36 -1.09
C ASP A 155 -11.14 -9.84 -0.25
N LEU A 156 -12.23 -9.06 -0.17
CA LEU A 156 -13.42 -9.47 0.58
C LEU A 156 -14.17 -10.56 -0.18
N ASN A 157 -14.51 -11.63 0.54
CA ASN A 157 -15.36 -12.67 0.00
C ASN A 157 -16.74 -12.11 -0.41
N SER A 158 -17.39 -12.71 -1.39
CA SER A 158 -18.69 -12.30 -1.96
C SER A 158 -19.80 -12.13 -0.93
N THR A 159 -19.74 -12.88 0.17
CA THR A 159 -20.72 -12.82 1.27
C THR A 159 -20.29 -11.90 2.42
N ALA A 160 -19.05 -11.38 2.41
CA ALA A 160 -18.52 -10.63 3.53
C ALA A 160 -19.33 -9.34 3.75
N LEU A 161 -19.71 -8.61 2.69
CA LEU A 161 -20.55 -7.40 2.82
C LEU A 161 -22.04 -7.69 3.03
N ASP A 162 -22.48 -8.96 3.02
CA ASP A 162 -23.83 -9.30 3.47
C ASP A 162 -23.96 -9.16 4.98
N LYS A 163 -22.86 -9.34 5.72
CA LYS A 163 -22.84 -9.19 7.17
C LYS A 163 -23.05 -7.75 7.56
N LYS A 164 -24.01 -7.52 8.45
CA LYS A 164 -24.33 -6.20 9.00
C LYS A 164 -23.08 -5.49 9.53
N VAL A 165 -22.20 -6.21 10.22
CA VAL A 165 -20.96 -5.70 10.81
C VAL A 165 -20.01 -5.11 9.76
N ASN A 166 -19.85 -5.79 8.63
CA ASN A 166 -18.93 -5.37 7.58
C ASN A 166 -19.45 -4.14 6.82
N MET A 167 -20.77 -4.03 6.64
CA MET A 167 -21.40 -2.79 6.14
C MET A 167 -21.34 -1.65 7.16
N ASP A 168 -21.59 -1.94 8.44
CA ASP A 168 -21.46 -0.94 9.51
C ASP A 168 -20.02 -0.42 9.59
N TYR A 169 -19.03 -1.28 9.35
CA TYR A 169 -17.60 -0.91 9.25
C TYR A 169 -17.34 0.02 8.06
N LEU A 170 -17.78 -0.36 6.85
CA LEU A 170 -17.64 0.46 5.65
C LEU A 170 -18.21 1.87 5.88
N GLU A 171 -19.39 1.96 6.50
CA GLU A 171 -20.05 3.23 6.79
C GLU A 171 -19.33 4.05 7.87
N LYS A 172 -18.85 3.41 8.94
CA LYS A 172 -18.19 4.13 10.05
C LYS A 172 -16.79 4.62 9.71
N GLU A 173 -16.01 3.82 8.99
CA GLU A 173 -14.58 4.09 8.77
C GLU A 173 -14.34 4.93 7.52
N PHE A 174 -15.02 4.61 6.42
CA PHE A 174 -14.83 5.35 5.16
C PHE A 174 -15.89 6.44 5.00
N GLY A 175 -17.08 6.25 5.56
CA GLY A 175 -18.23 7.09 5.28
C GLY A 175 -18.77 6.85 3.88
N LEU A 176 -20.10 6.76 3.75
CA LEU A 176 -20.73 6.61 2.43
C LEU A 176 -20.43 7.78 1.48
N LYS A 177 -20.14 8.97 2.02
CA LYS A 177 -19.76 10.17 1.26
C LYS A 177 -18.50 10.00 0.40
N THR A 178 -17.68 8.99 0.70
CA THR A 178 -16.47 8.66 -0.07
C THR A 178 -16.81 7.96 -1.39
N PHE A 179 -17.99 7.34 -1.47
CA PHE A 179 -18.44 6.53 -2.61
C PHE A 179 -19.68 7.11 -3.30
N PHE A 180 -20.47 7.90 -2.58
CA PHE A 180 -21.77 8.40 -3.00
C PHE A 180 -21.92 9.88 -2.66
N SER A 181 -22.68 10.63 -3.47
CA SER A 181 -22.95 12.03 -3.17
C SER A 181 -23.83 12.20 -1.93
N GLN A 182 -23.73 13.36 -1.28
CA GLN A 182 -24.55 13.67 -0.11
C GLN A 182 -26.05 13.67 -0.46
N SER A 183 -26.40 14.17 -1.65
CA SER A 183 -27.78 14.17 -2.16
C SER A 183 -28.37 12.75 -2.23
N LEU A 184 -27.59 11.77 -2.72
CA LEU A 184 -28.03 10.37 -2.79
C LEU A 184 -28.24 9.78 -1.39
N ILE A 185 -27.30 10.04 -0.47
CA ILE A 185 -27.34 9.51 0.90
C ILE A 185 -28.59 10.02 1.62
N ASP A 186 -28.88 11.32 1.51
CA ASP A 186 -30.02 11.96 2.17
C ASP A 186 -31.36 11.53 1.56
N SER A 187 -31.37 11.17 0.28
CA SER A 187 -32.56 10.70 -0.44
C SER A 187 -33.05 9.30 -0.01
N TYR A 188 -32.25 8.52 0.72
CA TYR A 188 -32.58 7.15 1.11
C TYR A 188 -32.57 6.93 2.62
N LYS A 189 -33.55 6.14 3.09
CA LYS A 189 -33.42 5.51 4.42
C LYS A 189 -32.19 4.59 4.42
N PRO A 190 -31.32 4.63 5.45
CA PRO A 190 -30.06 3.85 5.47
C PRO A 190 -30.25 2.36 5.18
N ARG A 191 -31.32 1.74 5.69
CA ARG A 191 -31.63 0.33 5.43
C ARG A 191 -31.88 0.01 3.96
N ASN A 192 -32.52 0.91 3.22
CA ASN A 192 -32.82 0.71 1.80
C ASN A 192 -31.55 0.90 0.96
N LEU A 193 -30.78 1.95 1.23
CA LEU A 193 -29.53 2.20 0.52
C LEU A 193 -28.57 1.01 0.67
N ARG A 194 -28.40 0.48 1.89
CA ARG A 194 -27.64 -0.75 2.14
C ARG A 194 -28.11 -1.92 1.30
N LYS A 195 -29.43 -2.10 1.15
CA LYS A 195 -29.99 -3.20 0.34
C LYS A 195 -29.58 -3.06 -1.13
N TYR A 196 -29.65 -1.86 -1.69
CA TYR A 196 -29.26 -1.61 -3.09
C TYR A 196 -27.76 -1.76 -3.30
N ILE A 197 -26.93 -1.22 -2.39
CA ILE A 197 -25.47 -1.39 -2.43
C ILE A 197 -25.10 -2.88 -2.41
N LYS A 198 -25.69 -3.67 -1.51
CA LYS A 198 -25.45 -5.12 -1.45
C LYS A 198 -25.84 -5.85 -2.74
N ALA A 199 -27.02 -5.54 -3.28
CA ALA A 199 -27.47 -6.15 -4.52
C ALA A 199 -26.51 -5.84 -5.69
N CYS A 200 -25.98 -4.62 -5.75
CA CYS A 200 -25.03 -4.21 -6.76
C CYS A 200 -23.64 -4.83 -6.57
N LEU A 201 -23.16 -4.94 -5.32
CA LEU A 201 -21.90 -5.62 -5.02
C LEU A 201 -21.93 -7.10 -5.42
N LYS A 202 -23.06 -7.78 -5.17
CA LYS A 202 -23.26 -9.17 -5.62
C LYS A 202 -23.23 -9.31 -7.14
N LYS A 203 -23.77 -8.33 -7.88
CA LYS A 203 -23.70 -8.29 -9.35
C LYS A 203 -22.25 -8.22 -9.86
N TYR A 204 -21.34 -7.64 -9.09
CA TYR A 204 -19.93 -7.41 -9.46
C TYR A 204 -18.94 -8.27 -8.66
N GLU A 205 -19.40 -9.34 -8.02
CA GLU A 205 -18.58 -10.16 -7.11
C GLU A 205 -17.37 -10.78 -7.81
N SER A 206 -17.51 -11.19 -9.08
CA SER A 206 -16.46 -11.86 -9.84
C SER A 206 -15.45 -10.93 -10.50
N LEU A 207 -15.69 -9.61 -10.48
CA LEU A 207 -14.84 -8.66 -11.20
C LEU A 207 -13.50 -8.42 -10.49
N ALA A 208 -12.42 -8.42 -11.26
CA ALA A 208 -11.11 -8.00 -10.79
C ALA A 208 -11.02 -6.47 -10.63
N GLU A 209 -9.96 -5.98 -9.99
CA GLU A 209 -9.76 -4.55 -9.74
C GLU A 209 -9.75 -3.73 -11.03
N GLU A 210 -9.01 -4.19 -12.04
CA GLU A 210 -8.92 -3.50 -13.34
C GLU A 210 -10.27 -3.53 -14.09
N GLU A 211 -11.04 -4.61 -13.94
CA GLU A 211 -12.36 -4.74 -14.56
C GLU A 211 -13.39 -3.82 -13.91
N CYS A 212 -13.35 -3.66 -12.58
CA CYS A 212 -14.18 -2.69 -11.87
C CYS A 212 -13.90 -1.26 -12.35
N ALA A 213 -12.62 -0.88 -12.42
CA ALA A 213 -12.19 0.44 -12.89
C ALA A 213 -12.63 0.68 -14.36
N LYS A 214 -12.46 -0.32 -15.23
CA LYS A 214 -12.88 -0.23 -16.64
C LYS A 214 -14.40 -0.09 -16.76
N ARG A 215 -15.15 -0.87 -15.99
CA ARG A 215 -16.60 -0.81 -15.96
C ARG A 215 -17.09 0.56 -15.46
N PHE A 216 -16.43 1.12 -14.46
CA PHE A 216 -16.70 2.47 -13.97
C PHE A 216 -16.53 3.51 -15.08
N CYS A 217 -15.37 3.50 -15.77
CA CYS A 217 -15.08 4.46 -16.84
C CYS A 217 -16.13 4.39 -17.98
N LEU A 218 -16.51 3.18 -18.38
CA LEU A 218 -17.52 2.96 -19.42
C LEU A 218 -18.92 3.41 -19.00
N LEU A 219 -19.34 3.12 -17.75
CA LEU A 219 -20.62 3.60 -17.24
C LEU A 219 -20.64 5.12 -17.14
N PHE A 220 -19.55 5.72 -16.65
CA PHE A 220 -19.47 7.16 -16.52
C PHE A 220 -19.45 7.86 -17.88
N LYS A 221 -18.89 7.24 -18.92
CA LYS A 221 -18.94 7.75 -20.31
C LYS A 221 -20.36 7.96 -20.82
N ASN A 222 -21.31 7.13 -20.41
CA ASN A 222 -22.73 7.27 -20.79
C ASN A 222 -23.39 8.50 -20.18
N VAL A 223 -22.88 8.97 -19.04
CA VAL A 223 -23.35 10.17 -18.34
C VAL A 223 -22.66 11.41 -18.89
N TRP A 224 -21.35 11.33 -19.04
CA TRP A 224 -20.52 12.42 -19.51
C TRP A 224 -19.46 11.87 -20.45
N ASN A 225 -19.51 12.27 -21.71
CA ASN A 225 -18.54 11.85 -22.70
C ASN A 225 -17.21 12.58 -22.49
N TRP A 226 -16.44 12.10 -21.51
CA TRP A 226 -15.20 12.70 -21.02
C TRP A 226 -14.03 12.62 -22.02
N GLU A 227 -14.17 11.88 -23.11
CA GLU A 227 -13.20 11.84 -24.23
C GLU A 227 -13.40 12.98 -25.24
N GLN A 228 -14.54 13.67 -25.17
CA GLN A 228 -14.93 14.71 -26.13
C GLN A 228 -14.85 16.10 -25.51
N GLU A 229 -14.30 17.05 -26.28
CA GLU A 229 -14.40 18.48 -26.00
C GLU A 229 -15.21 19.17 -27.11
N ILE A 230 -16.13 20.06 -26.72
CA ILE A 230 -17.07 20.73 -27.63
C ILE A 230 -16.82 22.24 -27.58
N PHE A 231 -16.67 22.85 -28.75
CA PHE A 231 -16.44 24.30 -28.91
C PHE A 231 -17.52 24.93 -29.80
N THR A 232 -17.98 26.12 -29.43
CA THR A 232 -18.90 26.91 -30.28
C THR A 232 -18.07 27.87 -31.13
N CYS A 233 -18.15 27.75 -32.46
CA CYS A 233 -17.43 28.62 -33.38
C CYS A 233 -18.17 28.75 -34.72
N ASN A 234 -17.63 29.52 -35.66
CA ASN A 234 -18.17 29.59 -37.01
C ASN A 234 -17.22 28.94 -38.02
N LEU A 235 -17.77 28.18 -38.96
CA LEU A 235 -17.04 27.59 -40.08
C LEU A 235 -17.01 28.56 -41.27
N GLY A 236 -15.82 28.92 -41.75
CA GLY A 236 -15.60 29.87 -42.84
C GLY A 236 -15.13 31.26 -42.39
N SER A 237 -14.56 32.04 -43.32
CA SER A 237 -14.01 33.39 -43.05
C SER A 237 -14.96 34.52 -43.45
N GLU A 238 -15.48 34.52 -44.68
CA GLU A 238 -16.33 35.59 -45.22
C GLU A 238 -17.83 35.25 -45.11
N TRP A 239 -18.18 34.00 -45.41
CA TRP A 239 -19.50 33.43 -45.21
C TRP A 239 -19.40 32.37 -44.13
N SER A 240 -19.62 32.76 -42.88
CA SER A 240 -19.39 31.90 -41.73
C SER A 240 -20.69 31.26 -41.23
N VAL A 241 -20.69 29.94 -41.00
CA VAL A 241 -21.84 29.19 -40.47
C VAL A 241 -21.59 28.84 -39.00
N PRO A 242 -22.49 29.17 -38.05
CA PRO A 242 -22.35 28.79 -36.66
C PRO A 242 -22.45 27.27 -36.49
N ILE A 243 -21.48 26.70 -35.78
CA ILE A 243 -21.35 25.26 -35.54
C ILE A 243 -20.98 24.97 -34.08
N SER A 244 -21.33 23.76 -33.63
CA SER A 244 -20.68 23.15 -32.48
C SER A 244 -19.64 22.17 -32.98
N LEU A 245 -18.37 22.54 -32.87
CA LEU A 245 -17.24 21.70 -33.19
C LEU A 245 -17.07 20.64 -32.09
N VAL A 246 -16.92 19.38 -32.49
CA VAL A 246 -16.74 18.24 -31.60
C VAL A 246 -15.38 17.62 -31.91
N LEU A 247 -14.54 17.56 -30.89
CA LEU A 247 -13.19 17.01 -30.96
C LEU A 247 -13.09 15.82 -30.01
N GLY A 248 -12.63 14.69 -30.53
CA GLY A 248 -12.49 13.46 -29.76
C GLY A 248 -11.79 12.36 -30.54
N PRO A 249 -11.35 11.29 -29.86
CA PRO A 249 -10.57 10.23 -30.48
C PRO A 249 -11.34 9.45 -31.55
N SER A 250 -12.65 9.28 -31.37
CA SER A 250 -13.52 8.59 -32.33
C SER A 250 -14.02 9.52 -33.45
N GLU A 251 -14.25 10.79 -33.11
CA GLU A 251 -14.86 11.79 -33.99
C GLU A 251 -13.84 12.48 -34.90
N GLY A 252 -12.57 12.54 -34.48
CA GLY A 252 -11.56 13.39 -35.11
C GLY A 252 -11.93 14.87 -34.96
N ILE A 253 -11.90 15.60 -36.07
CA ILE A 253 -12.39 16.97 -36.15
C ILE A 253 -13.73 16.95 -36.88
N SER A 254 -14.81 17.14 -36.12
CA SER A 254 -16.18 17.04 -36.62
C SER A 254 -17.04 18.20 -36.14
N TYR A 255 -18.20 18.40 -36.74
CA TYR A 255 -19.14 19.44 -36.32
C TYR A 255 -20.59 19.02 -36.44
N ARG A 256 -21.44 19.72 -35.71
CA ARG A 256 -22.88 19.72 -35.88
C ARG A 256 -23.37 21.15 -36.11
N THR A 257 -24.36 21.30 -36.98
CA THR A 257 -25.09 22.56 -37.15
C THR A 257 -26.19 22.66 -36.10
N GLN A 258 -26.68 23.87 -35.82
CA GLN A 258 -27.72 24.09 -34.80
C GLN A 258 -29.01 23.27 -35.03
N ASN A 259 -29.29 22.91 -36.28
CA ASN A 259 -30.51 22.20 -36.67
C ASN A 259 -30.31 20.69 -36.89
N SER A 260 -29.09 20.17 -36.70
CA SER A 260 -28.76 18.76 -36.94
C SER A 260 -28.29 18.08 -35.67
N THR A 261 -28.82 16.88 -35.42
CA THR A 261 -28.29 15.96 -34.41
C THR A 261 -27.17 15.08 -34.96
N GLU A 262 -27.01 15.02 -36.29
CA GLU A 262 -25.95 14.25 -36.94
C GLU A 262 -24.63 15.02 -36.95
N LEU A 263 -23.55 14.27 -36.74
CA LEU A 263 -22.19 14.77 -36.71
C LEU A 263 -21.55 14.62 -38.10
N THR A 264 -21.10 15.73 -38.67
CA THR A 264 -20.39 15.77 -39.95
C THR A 264 -18.89 15.82 -39.72
N LYS A 265 -18.16 14.82 -40.25
CA LYS A 265 -16.70 14.74 -40.13
C LYS A 265 -16.01 15.69 -41.11
N MET A 266 -15.12 16.55 -40.59
CA MET A 266 -14.29 17.45 -41.41
C MET A 266 -12.98 16.77 -41.80
N THR A 267 -12.27 16.23 -40.82
CA THR A 267 -10.98 15.54 -41.03
C THR A 267 -10.61 14.70 -39.79
N THR A 268 -9.52 13.95 -39.88
CA THR A 268 -8.87 13.30 -38.72
C THR A 268 -7.63 14.09 -38.31
N PHE A 269 -7.12 13.83 -37.11
CA PHE A 269 -5.92 14.52 -36.60
C PHE A 269 -4.66 14.13 -37.38
N GLU A 270 -4.57 12.90 -37.90
CA GLU A 270 -3.45 12.43 -38.73
C GLU A 270 -3.34 13.20 -40.06
N ASN A 271 -4.46 13.73 -40.56
CA ASN A 271 -4.51 14.45 -41.83
C ASN A 271 -4.23 15.95 -41.69
N VAL A 272 -4.04 16.47 -40.48
CA VAL A 272 -3.68 17.88 -40.27
C VAL A 272 -2.19 18.05 -40.56
N LEU A 273 -1.86 18.98 -41.45
CA LEU A 273 -0.48 19.25 -41.88
C LEU A 273 0.11 20.52 -41.26
N SER A 274 -0.73 21.51 -40.96
CA SER A 274 -0.29 22.77 -40.35
C SER A 274 -1.44 23.47 -39.64
N ILE A 275 -1.12 24.08 -38.50
CA ILE A 275 -2.04 24.88 -37.70
C ILE A 275 -1.51 26.33 -37.66
N SER A 276 -2.39 27.30 -37.87
CA SER A 276 -2.06 28.72 -37.69
C SER A 276 -3.23 29.48 -37.08
N THR A 277 -2.90 30.45 -36.22
CA THR A 277 -3.87 31.31 -35.54
C THR A 277 -3.62 32.76 -35.90
N THR A 278 -4.67 33.57 -36.02
CA THR A 278 -4.55 35.00 -36.33
C THR A 278 -5.60 35.78 -35.57
N LYS A 279 -5.19 36.83 -34.84
CA LYS A 279 -6.11 37.76 -34.20
C LYS A 279 -6.67 38.73 -35.24
N VAL A 280 -7.98 38.96 -35.24
CA VAL A 280 -8.62 39.89 -36.16
C VAL A 280 -8.52 41.30 -35.58
N ASN A 281 -7.89 42.25 -36.27
CA ASN A 281 -7.49 43.55 -35.68
C ASN A 281 -8.64 44.44 -35.17
N SER A 282 -9.90 44.18 -35.53
CA SER A 282 -11.06 45.01 -35.20
C SER A 282 -11.94 44.48 -34.07
N ASP A 283 -11.70 43.25 -33.59
CA ASP A 283 -12.53 42.56 -32.59
C ASP A 283 -11.65 41.54 -31.84
N ASP A 284 -11.97 41.11 -30.62
CA ASP A 284 -11.13 40.11 -29.91
C ASP A 284 -11.18 38.72 -30.55
N ARG A 285 -11.97 38.55 -31.62
CA ARG A 285 -12.09 37.33 -32.43
C ARG A 285 -10.76 36.83 -32.97
N GLY A 286 -10.64 35.51 -33.01
CA GLY A 286 -9.50 34.83 -33.62
C GLY A 286 -9.93 33.87 -34.72
N LEU A 287 -9.04 33.72 -35.71
CA LEU A 287 -9.17 32.75 -36.78
C LEU A 287 -8.19 31.60 -36.55
N LEU A 288 -8.69 30.36 -36.58
CA LEU A 288 -7.89 29.15 -36.65
C LEU A 288 -7.93 28.63 -38.09
N LYS A 289 -6.75 28.37 -38.67
CA LYS A 289 -6.60 27.86 -40.02
C LYS A 289 -5.84 26.54 -40.00
N LEU A 290 -6.41 25.53 -40.63
CA LEU A 290 -5.87 24.18 -40.73
C LEU A 290 -5.61 23.84 -42.20
N ILE A 291 -4.37 23.44 -42.51
CA ILE A 291 -4.04 22.81 -43.79
C ILE A 291 -4.24 21.31 -43.63
N VAL A 292 -5.06 20.71 -44.48
CA VAL A 292 -5.46 19.30 -44.38
C VAL A 292 -4.99 18.54 -45.62
N ALA A 293 -4.41 17.35 -45.42
CA ALA A 293 -3.97 16.47 -46.48
C ALA A 293 -5.13 16.14 -47.43
N GLY A 294 -4.89 16.26 -48.74
CA GLY A 294 -5.89 16.01 -49.78
C GLY A 294 -6.93 17.13 -49.99
N SER A 295 -6.89 18.21 -49.20
CA SER A 295 -7.73 19.40 -49.42
C SER A 295 -6.97 20.47 -50.20
N SER A 296 -7.59 21.04 -51.23
CA SER A 296 -7.07 22.24 -51.92
C SER A 296 -7.38 23.54 -51.16
N GLU A 297 -8.35 23.51 -50.25
CA GLU A 297 -8.78 24.66 -49.46
C GLU A 297 -8.33 24.56 -48.01
N THR A 298 -8.02 25.71 -47.40
CA THR A 298 -7.67 25.80 -45.98
C THR A 298 -8.95 25.84 -45.14
N LEU A 299 -9.10 24.86 -44.24
CA LEU A 299 -10.20 24.84 -43.29
C LEU A 299 -10.04 25.99 -42.29
N THR A 300 -11.01 26.89 -42.25
CA THR A 300 -10.97 28.11 -41.42
C THR A 300 -12.12 28.12 -40.42
N LEU A 301 -11.78 28.33 -39.15
CA LEU A 301 -12.73 28.47 -38.04
C LEU A 301 -12.58 29.86 -37.42
N SER A 302 -13.69 30.58 -37.27
CA SER A 302 -13.76 31.85 -36.55
C SER A 302 -14.27 31.61 -35.14
N CYS A 303 -13.43 31.88 -34.13
CA CYS A 303 -13.78 31.74 -32.72
C CYS A 303 -14.23 33.10 -32.15
N PRO A 304 -15.07 33.10 -31.09
CA PRO A 304 -15.49 34.30 -30.36
C PRO A 304 -14.34 35.16 -29.82
N SER A 305 -13.25 34.53 -29.36
CA SER A 305 -12.07 35.23 -28.84
C SER A 305 -10.77 34.56 -29.30
N PHE A 306 -9.68 35.32 -29.33
CA PHE A 306 -8.35 34.81 -29.65
C PHE A 306 -7.84 33.85 -28.57
N SER A 307 -8.31 34.01 -27.32
CA SER A 307 -8.07 33.07 -26.22
C SER A 307 -8.66 31.68 -26.54
N GLU A 308 -9.92 31.64 -26.96
CA GLU A 308 -10.57 30.39 -27.38
C GLU A 308 -9.94 29.78 -28.64
N THR A 309 -9.49 30.63 -29.58
CA THR A 309 -8.72 30.17 -30.75
C THR A 309 -7.45 29.44 -30.33
N ASN A 310 -6.74 29.94 -29.31
CA ASN A 310 -5.54 29.29 -28.79
C ASN A 310 -5.87 28.01 -28.02
N ASP A 311 -6.91 28.00 -27.19
CA ASP A 311 -7.36 26.78 -26.50
C ASP A 311 -7.70 25.66 -27.49
N LEU A 312 -8.36 26.01 -28.58
CA LEU A 312 -8.69 25.11 -29.68
C LEU A 312 -7.44 24.61 -30.43
N ALA A 313 -6.50 25.51 -30.72
CA ALA A 313 -5.22 25.15 -31.34
C ALA A 313 -4.40 24.18 -30.47
N ILE A 314 -4.34 24.40 -29.14
CA ILE A 314 -3.63 23.53 -28.19
C ILE A 314 -4.23 22.13 -28.19
N LEU A 315 -5.55 22.01 -28.23
CA LEU A 315 -6.23 20.72 -28.26
C LEU A 315 -5.94 19.97 -29.56
N ILE A 316 -6.11 20.62 -30.70
CA ILE A 316 -5.90 19.99 -32.02
C ILE A 316 -4.43 19.61 -32.19
N ASP A 317 -3.49 20.51 -31.88
CA ASP A 317 -2.06 20.23 -32.00
C ASP A 317 -1.62 19.09 -31.08
N GLY A 318 -2.11 19.07 -29.84
CA GLY A 318 -1.83 17.98 -28.90
C GLY A 318 -2.37 16.63 -29.38
N TYR A 319 -3.57 16.58 -29.97
CA TYR A 319 -4.06 15.37 -30.62
C TYR A 319 -3.20 14.99 -31.84
N CYS A 320 -2.78 15.94 -32.67
CA CYS A 320 -1.87 15.68 -33.80
C CYS A 320 -0.54 15.08 -33.33
N MET A 321 0.04 15.62 -32.26
CA MET A 321 1.24 15.09 -31.61
C MET A 321 1.02 13.67 -31.08
N PHE A 322 -0.11 13.44 -30.41
CA PHE A 322 -0.48 12.14 -29.85
C PHE A 322 -0.64 11.06 -30.92
N VAL A 323 -1.48 11.28 -31.94
CA VAL A 323 -1.76 10.27 -32.98
C VAL A 323 -0.55 9.97 -33.85
N ASN A 324 0.27 10.99 -34.14
CA ASN A 324 1.49 10.82 -34.94
C ASN A 324 2.71 10.37 -34.10
N ARG A 325 2.55 10.18 -32.79
CA ARG A 325 3.63 9.85 -31.85
C ARG A 325 4.83 10.81 -31.97
N SER A 326 4.54 12.09 -32.12
CA SER A 326 5.52 13.15 -32.37
C SER A 326 5.56 14.14 -31.21
N ILE A 327 6.76 14.61 -30.88
CA ILE A 327 6.97 15.72 -29.92
C ILE A 327 7.03 17.10 -30.61
N HIS A 328 6.88 17.13 -31.93
CA HIS A 328 6.94 18.35 -32.72
C HIS A 328 5.54 18.89 -32.99
N SER A 329 5.34 20.17 -32.65
CA SER A 329 4.12 20.92 -32.91
C SER A 329 3.95 21.18 -34.41
N LEU A 330 2.69 21.18 -34.89
CA LEU A 330 2.29 21.65 -36.21
C LEU A 330 1.82 23.12 -36.19
N TRP A 331 1.79 23.74 -35.01
CA TRP A 331 1.35 25.11 -34.81
C TRP A 331 2.47 26.11 -35.08
N ARG A 332 2.35 26.88 -36.17
CA ARG A 332 3.38 27.82 -36.64
C ARG A 332 3.87 28.78 -35.56
N SER A 333 2.96 29.32 -34.74
CA SER A 333 3.33 30.26 -33.67
C SER A 333 4.27 29.65 -32.62
N ILE A 334 4.10 28.36 -32.30
CA ILE A 334 4.98 27.62 -31.40
C ILE A 334 6.31 27.30 -32.09
N ILE A 335 6.27 26.89 -33.37
CA ILE A 335 7.48 26.57 -34.15
C ILE A 335 8.39 27.81 -34.30
N GLU A 336 7.82 28.95 -34.71
CA GLU A 336 8.55 30.22 -34.86
C GLU A 336 9.23 30.65 -33.56
N GLU A 337 8.56 30.42 -32.43
CA GLU A 337 9.12 30.68 -31.12
C GLU A 337 10.32 29.77 -30.80
N GLN A 338 10.17 28.46 -31.00
CA GLN A 338 11.25 27.50 -30.74
C GLN A 338 12.50 27.84 -31.57
N ASN A 339 12.30 28.24 -32.84
CA ASN A 339 13.38 28.69 -33.70
C ASN A 339 14.04 29.99 -33.20
N SER A 340 13.26 30.93 -32.66
CA SER A 340 13.78 32.16 -32.02
C SER A 340 14.62 31.86 -30.78
N LEU A 341 14.24 30.87 -29.96
CA LEU A 341 15.02 30.46 -28.79
C LEU A 341 16.33 29.76 -29.18
N MET A 342 16.30 28.86 -30.17
CA MET A 342 17.51 28.18 -30.67
C MET A 342 18.53 29.15 -31.28
N SER A 343 18.06 30.20 -31.96
CA SER A 343 18.94 31.26 -32.50
C SER A 343 19.56 32.15 -31.42
N LYS A 344 18.89 32.34 -30.27
CA LYS A 344 19.47 33.05 -29.10
C LYS A 344 20.52 32.20 -28.37
N ALA A 345 20.35 30.89 -28.32
CA ALA A 345 21.26 29.96 -27.66
C ALA A 345 22.58 29.70 -28.43
N SER A 346 22.68 30.12 -29.70
CA SER A 346 23.82 29.87 -30.58
C SER A 346 24.84 31.02 -30.67
N SER A 347 24.84 31.95 -29.71
CA SER A 347 25.92 32.94 -29.54
C SER A 347 27.11 32.33 -28.76
N PRO A 348 28.38 32.59 -29.16
CA PRO A 348 29.52 31.75 -28.78
C PRO A 348 30.00 32.03 -27.35
N LEU A 349 29.43 31.30 -26.39
CA LEU A 349 30.17 30.85 -25.21
C LEU A 349 30.14 29.33 -25.27
N SER A 350 31.32 28.75 -25.42
CA SER A 350 31.55 27.31 -25.50
C SER A 350 30.96 26.59 -24.28
N TYR A 351 29.78 26.02 -24.44
CA TYR A 351 29.41 24.82 -23.70
C TYR A 351 29.46 23.68 -24.72
N SER A 352 30.61 23.02 -24.75
CA SER A 352 30.69 21.68 -25.32
C SER A 352 29.62 20.84 -24.62
N ALA A 353 28.62 20.40 -25.37
CA ALA A 353 27.76 19.31 -24.96
C ALA A 353 28.60 18.03 -24.95
N SER A 354 29.43 17.87 -23.92
CA SER A 354 29.89 16.57 -23.50
C SER A 354 28.67 15.88 -22.91
N TYR A 355 28.16 14.90 -23.67
CA TYR A 355 27.49 13.74 -23.10
C TYR A 355 28.43 13.15 -22.03
N SER A 356 28.34 13.64 -20.80
CA SER A 356 28.91 13.00 -19.63
C SER A 356 27.79 12.24 -18.94
N SER A 357 27.91 10.93 -19.04
CA SER A 357 27.13 9.87 -18.40
C SER A 357 27.28 9.82 -16.88
N ASP A 358 27.46 10.95 -16.21
CA ASP A 358 27.66 11.05 -14.76
C ASP A 358 26.60 11.95 -14.12
N PHE A 359 25.34 11.50 -14.21
CA PHE A 359 24.38 11.77 -13.13
C PHE A 359 24.15 10.44 -12.44
N MET A 360 24.83 10.28 -11.31
CA MET A 360 24.75 9.13 -10.44
C MET A 360 23.31 8.99 -9.98
N TYR A 361 22.60 8.04 -10.59
CA TYR A 361 21.26 7.62 -10.21
C TYR A 361 21.30 7.10 -8.77
N SER A 362 20.69 7.84 -7.83
CA SER A 362 20.15 7.20 -6.64
C SER A 362 18.93 6.41 -7.09
N ARG A 363 19.11 5.09 -7.20
CA ARG A 363 18.14 4.14 -7.73
C ARG A 363 17.10 3.87 -6.64
N HIS A 364 16.12 4.75 -6.47
CA HIS A 364 14.89 4.40 -5.78
C HIS A 364 14.02 3.60 -6.74
N GLN A 365 14.09 2.28 -6.60
CA GLN A 365 13.06 1.37 -7.08
C GLN A 365 11.88 1.53 -6.12
N THR A 366 10.94 2.41 -6.47
CA THR A 366 9.64 2.51 -5.82
C THR A 366 8.78 1.39 -6.36
N ASP A 367 8.61 0.33 -5.57
CA ASP A 367 7.36 -0.42 -5.62
C ASP A 367 6.29 0.48 -5.01
N ASP A 368 5.19 0.67 -5.74
CA ASP A 368 4.05 1.49 -5.37
C ASP A 368 3.45 1.03 -4.02
N ASP A 369 3.56 1.86 -2.98
CA ASP A 369 2.67 1.81 -1.82
C ASP A 369 2.53 3.25 -1.26
N ASP A 370 1.30 3.75 -1.26
CA ASP A 370 0.92 5.02 -0.62
C ASP A 370 1.01 4.88 0.90
N ASP A 371 2.15 5.28 1.47
CA ASP A 371 2.27 5.67 2.87
C ASP A 371 1.93 7.16 2.99
N ASP A 372 0.72 7.47 3.45
CA ASP A 372 0.48 8.68 4.24
C ASP A 372 1.03 8.41 5.65
N ASP A 373 2.36 8.39 5.79
CA ASP A 373 3.04 8.62 7.07
C ASP A 373 4.28 9.48 6.80
N ASP A 374 4.26 10.70 7.32
CA ASP A 374 5.26 11.74 7.11
C ASP A 374 6.51 11.47 7.98
N SER A 375 7.17 10.33 7.74
CA SER A 375 8.43 9.97 8.40
C SER A 375 9.44 9.40 7.41
N SER A 376 9.83 10.24 6.45
CA SER A 376 11.11 10.08 5.75
C SER A 376 12.23 10.58 6.67
N GLY A 377 12.64 9.74 7.62
CA GLY A 377 13.70 10.04 8.58
C GLY A 377 14.81 8.99 8.50
N ASP A 378 16.06 9.44 8.38
CA ASP A 378 17.27 8.62 8.37
C ASP A 378 17.42 7.87 9.72
N TYR A 379 16.78 6.71 9.88
CA TYR A 379 16.66 5.98 11.17
C TYR A 379 18.00 5.55 11.78
N ALA A 380 19.06 5.49 10.97
CA ALA A 380 20.42 5.26 11.43
C ALA A 380 20.88 6.34 12.44
N ASP A 381 20.41 7.59 12.29
CA ASP A 381 20.71 8.71 13.19
C ASP A 381 19.81 8.76 14.44
N VAL A 382 18.68 8.01 14.45
CA VAL A 382 17.67 8.04 15.52
C VAL A 382 17.90 6.96 16.59
N LEU A 383 18.64 5.89 16.28
CA LEU A 383 19.05 4.90 17.28
C LEU A 383 19.99 5.57 18.29
N SER A 384 19.69 5.47 19.59
CA SER A 384 20.50 6.11 20.62
C SER A 384 21.95 5.60 20.53
N SER A 385 22.94 6.48 20.68
CA SER A 385 24.38 6.12 20.65
C SER A 385 24.74 4.98 21.60
N HIS A 386 23.94 4.74 22.65
CA HIS A 386 24.10 3.63 23.59
C HIS A 386 23.81 2.24 23.03
N TYR A 387 23.10 2.11 21.90
CA TYR A 387 22.85 0.81 21.25
C TYR A 387 23.85 0.49 20.15
N GLN A 388 24.76 1.40 19.79
CA GLN A 388 25.75 1.17 18.74
C GLN A 388 26.88 0.25 19.25
N ILE A 389 27.17 -0.82 18.51
CA ILE A 389 28.22 -1.80 18.83
C ILE A 389 29.24 -1.82 17.70
N ASP A 390 30.54 -1.74 18.05
CA ASP A 390 31.64 -1.86 17.08
C ASP A 390 31.72 -3.30 16.57
N ARG A 391 31.90 -3.48 15.25
CA ARG A 391 31.99 -4.80 14.62
C ARG A 391 33.06 -5.69 15.26
N LYS A 392 34.16 -5.12 15.76
CA LYS A 392 35.27 -5.83 16.42
C LYS A 392 34.88 -6.46 17.75
N GLN A 393 33.83 -5.95 18.39
CA GLN A 393 33.27 -6.53 19.62
C GLN A 393 32.45 -7.78 19.34
N ILE A 394 32.12 -8.07 18.08
CA ILE A 394 31.19 -9.13 17.69
C ILE A 394 31.93 -10.31 17.09
N GLN A 395 31.75 -11.48 17.67
CA GLN A 395 32.23 -12.75 17.13
C GLN A 395 31.06 -13.65 16.76
N MET A 396 30.86 -13.92 15.47
CA MET A 396 29.88 -14.92 14.99
C MET A 396 30.47 -16.33 15.10
N ILE A 397 29.67 -17.31 15.56
CA ILE A 397 30.13 -18.66 15.88
C ILE A 397 29.45 -19.71 15.00
N GLU A 398 28.16 -19.94 15.20
CA GLU A 398 27.41 -20.97 14.46
C GLU A 398 26.07 -20.45 13.99
N LEU A 399 25.60 -20.95 12.85
CA LEU A 399 24.29 -20.60 12.31
C LEU A 399 23.20 -21.28 13.15
N LEU A 400 22.25 -20.49 13.66
CA LEU A 400 21.09 -20.96 14.42
C LEU A 400 19.86 -21.15 13.53
N GLY A 401 19.69 -20.29 12.51
CA GLY A 401 18.53 -20.35 11.63
C GLY A 401 18.62 -19.39 10.45
N ASP A 402 17.75 -19.62 9.46
CA ASP A 402 17.63 -18.80 8.26
C ASP A 402 16.22 -18.21 8.18
N GLY A 403 16.11 -16.88 8.32
CA GLY A 403 14.85 -16.15 8.37
C GLY A 403 14.60 -15.31 7.11
N GLN A 404 13.44 -14.65 7.05
CA GLN A 404 13.02 -13.84 5.89
C GLN A 404 13.97 -12.67 5.59
N PHE A 405 14.52 -12.03 6.63
CA PHE A 405 15.41 -10.87 6.49
C PHE A 405 16.91 -11.25 6.50
N GLY A 406 17.22 -12.49 6.90
CA GLY A 406 18.56 -13.04 6.85
C GLY A 406 18.87 -14.12 7.88
N GLU A 407 20.14 -14.48 7.97
CA GLU A 407 20.64 -15.54 8.84
C GLU A 407 20.78 -15.07 10.28
N VAL A 408 20.48 -15.96 11.22
CA VAL A 408 20.66 -15.75 12.66
C VAL A 408 21.79 -16.64 13.13
N TYR A 409 22.81 -16.05 13.75
CA TYR A 409 23.97 -16.74 14.30
C TYR A 409 23.99 -16.68 15.82
N ARG A 410 24.51 -17.71 16.47
CA ARG A 410 25.04 -17.59 17.83
C ARG A 410 26.36 -16.83 17.74
N GLY A 411 26.59 -15.92 18.68
CA GLY A 411 27.85 -15.20 18.77
C GLY A 411 28.23 -14.84 20.19
N ILE A 412 29.41 -14.23 20.31
CA ILE A 412 29.93 -13.64 21.53
C ILE A 412 30.05 -12.13 21.30
N LEU A 413 29.51 -11.35 22.23
CA LEU A 413 29.73 -9.92 22.34
C LEU A 413 30.78 -9.66 23.42
N LYS A 414 31.87 -8.99 23.05
CA LYS A 414 32.92 -8.54 23.97
C LYS A 414 32.59 -7.13 24.46
N THR A 415 32.36 -6.98 25.76
CA THR A 415 32.10 -5.67 26.35
C THR A 415 33.39 -4.93 26.67
N ASP A 416 33.29 -3.62 26.92
CA ASP A 416 34.43 -2.77 27.31
C ASP A 416 35.10 -3.21 28.63
N GLN A 417 34.41 -4.01 29.45
CA GLN A 417 34.92 -4.61 30.68
C GLN A 417 35.62 -5.97 30.46
N GLN A 418 35.90 -6.35 29.20
CA GLN A 418 36.42 -7.66 28.80
C GLN A 418 35.55 -8.86 29.22
N SER A 419 34.27 -8.65 29.53
CA SER A 419 33.31 -9.74 29.72
C SER A 419 32.74 -10.20 28.39
N GLU A 420 32.56 -11.51 28.24
CA GLU A 420 31.97 -12.14 27.06
C GLU A 420 30.50 -12.50 27.34
N ILE A 421 29.62 -12.05 26.46
CA ILE A 421 28.17 -12.31 26.55
C ILE A 421 27.75 -13.15 25.35
N ASP A 422 27.07 -14.26 25.61
CA ASP A 422 26.43 -15.06 24.57
C ASP A 422 25.21 -14.31 23.99
N VAL A 423 25.22 -14.12 22.67
CA VAL A 423 24.22 -13.35 21.94
C VAL A 423 23.71 -14.10 20.71
N ALA A 424 22.54 -13.71 20.22
CA ALA A 424 22.09 -14.04 18.87
C ALA A 424 22.29 -12.82 17.97
N ILE A 425 22.79 -13.06 16.75
CA ILE A 425 23.17 -12.03 15.78
C ILE A 425 22.34 -12.25 14.53
N LYS A 426 21.39 -11.36 14.26
CA LYS A 426 20.58 -11.36 13.03
C LYS A 426 21.31 -10.53 11.98
N THR A 427 21.49 -11.09 10.79
CA THR A 427 22.13 -10.45 9.64
C THR A 427 21.09 -9.95 8.65
N CYS A 428 21.36 -8.84 7.96
CA CYS A 428 20.55 -8.39 6.82
C CYS A 428 21.14 -8.94 5.51
N LYS A 429 20.41 -9.82 4.80
CA LYS A 429 20.88 -10.50 3.56
C LYS A 429 20.87 -9.62 2.30
N MET A 430 19.94 -8.67 2.22
CA MET A 430 19.74 -7.79 1.06
C MET A 430 20.22 -6.38 1.43
N GLN A 431 21.07 -5.78 0.60
CA GLN A 431 21.77 -4.52 0.90
C GLN A 431 21.18 -3.30 0.16
N ASP A 432 19.90 -3.37 -0.24
CA ASP A 432 19.20 -2.17 -0.70
C ASP A 432 18.71 -1.33 0.49
N ALA A 433 18.50 -0.04 0.24
CA ALA A 433 18.19 0.94 1.29
C ALA A 433 16.89 0.58 2.04
N THR A 434 15.88 0.13 1.32
CA THR A 434 14.56 -0.24 1.84
C THR A 434 14.58 -1.48 2.74
N THR A 435 15.33 -2.53 2.38
CA THR A 435 15.45 -3.71 3.27
C THR A 435 16.28 -3.39 4.50
N THR A 436 17.28 -2.52 4.38
CA THR A 436 18.08 -2.05 5.52
C THR A 436 17.24 -1.20 6.48
N GLU A 437 16.41 -0.32 5.96
CA GLU A 437 15.50 0.53 6.74
C GLU A 437 14.47 -0.31 7.52
N THR A 438 13.74 -1.20 6.84
CA THR A 438 12.80 -2.12 7.50
C THR A 438 13.46 -3.06 8.51
N PHE A 439 14.75 -3.39 8.32
CA PHE A 439 15.53 -4.16 9.28
C PHE A 439 15.91 -3.35 10.53
N LEU A 440 16.19 -2.06 10.38
CA LEU A 440 16.47 -1.13 11.48
C LEU A 440 15.20 -0.72 12.23
N ASP A 441 14.05 -0.68 11.56
CA ASP A 441 12.74 -0.46 12.20
C ASP A 441 12.48 -1.47 13.32
N GLU A 442 12.84 -2.74 13.11
CA GLU A 442 12.72 -3.78 14.13
C GLU A 442 13.53 -3.42 15.39
N ALA A 443 14.76 -2.94 15.22
CA ALA A 443 15.60 -2.49 16.33
C ALA A 443 15.04 -1.25 17.02
N TYR A 444 14.59 -0.26 16.23
CA TYR A 444 13.97 0.97 16.72
C TYR A 444 12.70 0.71 17.54
N VAL A 445 11.92 -0.31 17.16
CA VAL A 445 10.80 -0.79 17.95
C VAL A 445 11.29 -1.47 19.23
N MET A 446 12.22 -2.42 19.13
CA MET A 446 12.64 -3.26 20.25
C MET A 446 13.32 -2.48 21.37
N GLN A 447 14.04 -1.38 21.08
CA GLN A 447 14.66 -0.54 22.12
C GLN A 447 13.66 0.07 23.11
N ASN A 448 12.38 0.17 22.75
CA ASN A 448 11.32 0.71 23.61
C ASN A 448 10.76 -0.32 24.61
N PHE A 449 11.20 -1.58 24.54
CA PHE A 449 10.65 -2.66 25.34
C PHE A 449 11.62 -3.14 26.41
N THR A 450 11.12 -3.25 27.64
CA THR A 450 11.84 -3.86 28.74
C THR A 450 10.87 -4.69 29.56
N HIS A 451 10.90 -6.00 29.36
CA HIS A 451 10.00 -6.94 30.00
C HIS A 451 10.65 -8.34 30.10
N PRO A 452 10.49 -9.09 31.20
CA PRO A 452 11.17 -10.38 31.39
C PRO A 452 10.82 -11.44 30.34
N HIS A 453 9.62 -11.37 29.77
CA HIS A 453 9.10 -12.31 28.78
C HIS A 453 9.11 -11.77 27.34
N ILE A 454 9.90 -10.72 27.06
CA ILE A 454 10.13 -10.19 25.70
C ILE A 454 11.63 -10.30 25.41
N ILE A 455 11.99 -10.74 24.19
CA ILE A 455 13.38 -10.86 23.78
C ILE A 455 14.05 -9.47 23.77
N LYS A 456 15.21 -9.35 24.42
CA LYS A 456 15.88 -8.06 24.58
C LYS A 456 16.81 -7.74 23.39
N LEU A 457 16.70 -6.52 22.84
CA LEU A 457 17.74 -5.92 21.99
C LEU A 457 18.93 -5.51 22.85
N ILE A 458 20.12 -5.99 22.49
CA ILE A 458 21.38 -5.65 23.16
C ILE A 458 22.07 -4.50 22.41
N GLY A 459 22.06 -4.52 21.08
CA GLY A 459 22.59 -3.42 20.27
C GLY A 459 22.51 -3.67 18.77
N VAL A 460 23.04 -2.72 18.01
CA VAL A 460 23.02 -2.66 16.55
C VAL A 460 24.43 -2.34 16.07
N CYS A 461 24.92 -3.12 15.09
CA CYS A 461 26.13 -2.80 14.34
C CYS A 461 25.69 -2.28 12.97
N THR A 462 25.90 -0.98 12.72
CA THR A 462 25.53 -0.32 11.46
C THR A 462 26.56 -0.51 10.35
N GLU A 463 27.75 -1.04 10.67
CA GLU A 463 28.73 -1.46 9.66
C GLU A 463 28.19 -2.62 8.82
N GLN A 464 28.29 -2.50 7.48
CA GLN A 464 27.79 -3.51 6.54
C GLN A 464 28.55 -4.86 6.64
N PRO A 465 27.85 -6.02 6.65
CA PRO A 465 26.40 -6.16 6.71
C PRO A 465 25.84 -5.76 8.08
N VAL A 466 24.76 -4.98 8.09
CA VAL A 466 24.08 -4.51 9.32
C VAL A 466 23.67 -5.71 10.19
N LEU A 467 23.92 -5.61 11.50
CA LEU A 467 23.60 -6.66 12.47
C LEU A 467 22.69 -6.14 13.60
N LEU A 468 21.73 -6.97 13.98
CA LEU A 468 21.02 -6.83 15.26
C LEU A 468 21.58 -7.84 16.26
N ILE A 469 22.00 -7.34 17.42
CA ILE A 469 22.54 -8.14 18.51
C ILE A 469 21.43 -8.23 19.56
N ILE A 470 20.90 -9.43 19.76
CA ILE A 470 19.78 -9.71 20.66
C ILE A 470 20.18 -10.77 21.70
N GLU A 471 19.44 -10.85 22.80
CA GLU A 471 19.73 -11.87 23.81
C GLU A 471 19.55 -13.29 23.24
N LEU A 472 20.41 -14.23 23.67
CA LEU A 472 20.36 -15.61 23.22
C LEU A 472 19.36 -16.43 24.05
N ALA A 473 18.28 -16.89 23.41
CA ALA A 473 17.40 -17.92 23.95
C ALA A 473 17.95 -19.32 23.63
N ARG A 474 18.55 -19.98 24.64
CA ARG A 474 19.40 -21.16 24.45
C ARG A 474 18.71 -22.40 23.88
N LEU A 475 17.41 -22.55 24.07
CA LEU A 475 16.64 -23.70 23.61
C LEU A 475 15.88 -23.43 22.30
N GLY A 476 16.07 -22.23 21.71
CA GLY A 476 15.61 -21.90 20.36
C GLY A 476 14.09 -21.68 20.25
N GLU A 477 13.57 -21.93 19.05
CA GLU A 477 12.14 -21.76 18.70
C GLU A 477 11.24 -22.72 19.49
N LEU A 478 10.19 -22.19 20.12
CA LEU A 478 9.27 -22.95 20.96
C LEU A 478 8.58 -24.10 20.22
N ARG A 479 8.12 -23.90 18.98
CA ARG A 479 7.47 -24.99 18.23
C ARG A 479 8.41 -26.17 18.01
N THR A 480 9.64 -25.90 17.58
CA THR A 480 10.67 -26.94 17.39
C THR A 480 11.00 -27.62 18.71
N TYR A 481 11.13 -26.85 19.80
CA TYR A 481 11.37 -27.37 21.15
C TYR A 481 10.23 -28.27 21.66
N LEU A 482 8.96 -27.88 21.48
CA LEU A 482 7.79 -28.68 21.84
C LEU A 482 7.73 -30.00 21.07
N VAL A 483 8.06 -29.99 19.77
CA VAL A 483 8.06 -31.21 18.94
C VAL A 483 9.20 -32.15 19.32
N ALA A 484 10.39 -31.63 19.61
CA ALA A 484 11.55 -32.43 19.97
C ALA A 484 11.40 -33.10 21.35
N ASN A 485 10.72 -32.44 22.30
CA ASN A 485 10.65 -32.87 23.71
C ASN A 485 9.21 -33.21 24.15
N ARG A 486 8.39 -33.76 23.23
CA ARG A 486 6.94 -34.00 23.46
C ARG A 486 6.60 -34.78 24.74
N ASN A 487 7.52 -35.61 25.21
CA ASN A 487 7.33 -36.46 26.40
C ASN A 487 7.79 -35.79 27.70
N ASP A 488 8.51 -34.66 27.61
CA ASP A 488 9.17 -34.01 28.75
C ASP A 488 8.37 -32.82 29.29
N PHE A 489 7.16 -32.57 28.76
CA PHE A 489 6.29 -31.48 29.17
C PHE A 489 5.14 -31.98 30.03
N ASP A 490 5.05 -31.42 31.25
CA ASP A 490 3.83 -31.48 32.01
C ASP A 490 2.88 -30.31 31.67
N LEU A 491 1.63 -30.41 32.11
CA LEU A 491 0.63 -29.38 31.89
C LEU A 491 0.97 -28.05 32.59
N LEU A 492 1.74 -28.08 33.69
CA LEU A 492 2.08 -26.89 34.44
C LEU A 492 3.01 -25.98 33.65
N ILE A 493 4.02 -26.56 33.00
CA ILE A 493 4.95 -25.82 32.14
C ILE A 493 4.23 -25.22 30.93
N LEU A 494 3.32 -25.97 30.28
CA LEU A 494 2.56 -25.45 29.15
C LEU A 494 1.68 -24.24 29.54
N ILE A 495 1.00 -24.31 30.70
CA ILE A 495 0.20 -23.19 31.20
C ILE A 495 1.09 -22.02 31.63
N LEU A 496 2.26 -22.31 32.22
CA LEU A 496 3.25 -21.29 32.58
C LEU A 496 3.69 -20.49 31.35
N TYR A 497 3.97 -21.14 30.22
CA TYR A 497 4.31 -20.45 28.97
C TYR A 497 3.19 -19.51 28.53
N CYS A 498 1.92 -19.94 28.59
CA CYS A 498 0.77 -19.10 28.28
C CYS A 498 0.68 -17.87 29.20
N VAL A 499 0.97 -18.01 30.50
CA VAL A 499 1.00 -16.90 31.46
C VAL A 499 2.10 -15.90 31.10
N GLN A 500 3.30 -16.39 30.79
CA GLN A 500 4.45 -15.53 30.43
C GLN A 500 4.18 -14.72 29.16
N LEU A 501 3.59 -15.36 28.13
CA LEU A 501 3.19 -14.68 26.89
C LEU A 501 2.06 -13.68 27.12
N ALA A 502 1.04 -14.01 27.92
CA ALA A 502 -0.03 -13.06 28.25
C ALA A 502 0.51 -11.83 28.99
N SER A 503 1.48 -12.02 29.89
CA SER A 503 2.18 -10.93 30.59
C SER A 503 2.96 -10.04 29.62
N ALA A 504 3.69 -10.61 28.64
CA ALA A 504 4.36 -9.84 27.59
C ALA A 504 3.37 -9.02 26.73
N LEU A 505 2.25 -9.63 26.35
CA LEU A 505 1.25 -8.99 25.50
C LEU A 505 0.44 -7.92 26.23
N ALA A 506 0.18 -8.09 27.53
CA ALA A 506 -0.38 -7.03 28.38
C ALA A 506 0.56 -5.82 28.46
N TYR A 507 1.88 -6.05 28.54
CA TYR A 507 2.87 -4.99 28.47
C TYR A 507 2.82 -4.25 27.13
N LEU A 508 2.80 -4.96 25.99
CA LEU A 508 2.69 -4.33 24.66
C LEU A 508 1.38 -3.55 24.49
N GLU A 509 0.25 -4.09 24.95
CA GLU A 509 -1.04 -3.41 24.96
C GLU A 509 -0.98 -2.09 25.74
N SER A 510 -0.32 -2.08 26.91
CA SER A 510 -0.13 -0.87 27.72
C SER A 510 0.73 0.19 27.03
N LYS A 511 1.63 -0.23 26.15
CA LYS A 511 2.48 0.61 25.29
C LYS A 511 1.82 0.97 23.95
N LYS A 512 0.55 0.61 23.76
CA LYS A 512 -0.22 0.84 22.51
C LYS A 512 0.46 0.23 21.28
N PHE A 513 1.01 -0.97 21.47
CA PHE A 513 1.76 -1.65 20.44
C PHE A 513 1.05 -2.93 19.99
N VAL A 514 1.03 -3.19 18.68
CA VAL A 514 0.40 -4.37 18.07
C VAL A 514 1.47 -5.23 17.42
N HIS A 515 1.53 -6.51 17.77
CA HIS A 515 2.56 -7.44 17.32
C HIS A 515 2.27 -8.02 15.93
N ARG A 516 1.00 -8.29 15.60
CA ARG A 516 0.54 -8.75 14.26
C ARG A 516 0.97 -10.15 13.82
N ASP A 517 1.88 -10.82 14.54
CA ASP A 517 2.31 -12.18 14.21
C ASP A 517 2.63 -13.04 15.45
N ILE A 518 1.65 -13.18 16.34
CA ILE A 518 1.79 -14.02 17.53
C ILE A 518 1.57 -15.49 17.15
N ALA A 519 2.62 -16.29 17.24
CA ALA A 519 2.60 -17.72 16.95
C ALA A 519 3.76 -18.44 17.66
N ALA A 520 3.67 -19.75 17.84
CA ALA A 520 4.72 -20.53 18.53
C ALA A 520 6.10 -20.47 17.82
N ARG A 521 6.15 -20.13 16.53
CA ARG A 521 7.39 -19.91 15.76
C ARG A 521 8.12 -18.60 16.12
N ASN A 522 7.39 -17.64 16.69
CA ASN A 522 7.90 -16.32 17.10
C ASN A 522 8.05 -16.24 18.63
N VAL A 523 8.08 -17.40 19.30
CA VAL A 523 8.35 -17.53 20.73
C VAL A 523 9.64 -18.32 20.90
N LEU A 524 10.54 -17.80 21.73
CA LEU A 524 11.85 -18.38 21.99
C LEU A 524 11.93 -18.92 23.41
N VAL A 525 12.61 -20.05 23.58
CA VAL A 525 12.76 -20.75 24.86
C VAL A 525 14.14 -20.44 25.42
N SER A 526 14.17 -19.67 26.51
CA SER A 526 15.43 -19.31 27.19
C SER A 526 15.95 -20.47 28.04
N ASN A 527 15.04 -21.12 28.76
CA ASN A 527 15.26 -22.36 29.50
C ASN A 527 13.90 -23.08 29.66
N HIS A 528 13.88 -24.28 30.25
CA HIS A 528 12.68 -25.11 30.32
C HIS A 528 11.48 -24.43 31.01
N GLU A 529 11.70 -23.46 31.90
CA GLU A 529 10.63 -22.76 32.61
C GLU A 529 10.41 -21.31 32.11
N LEU A 530 11.11 -20.88 31.05
CA LEU A 530 11.10 -19.49 30.59
C LEU A 530 11.04 -19.36 29.06
N VAL A 531 9.92 -18.80 28.58
CA VAL A 531 9.73 -18.38 27.20
C VAL A 531 9.69 -16.87 27.06
N LYS A 532 10.04 -16.40 25.87
CA LYS A 532 10.05 -14.98 25.52
C LYS A 532 9.44 -14.76 24.15
N LEU A 533 8.60 -13.73 24.04
CA LEU A 533 8.04 -13.26 22.78
C LEU A 533 9.13 -12.58 21.95
N ALA A 534 9.19 -12.89 20.67
CA ALA A 534 10.20 -12.42 19.73
C ALA A 534 9.59 -12.07 18.37
N ASP A 535 10.43 -11.59 17.45
CA ASP A 535 10.11 -11.21 16.07
C ASP A 535 9.16 -10.00 15.96
N PHE A 536 9.75 -8.80 15.98
CA PHE A 536 9.01 -7.54 15.93
C PHE A 536 8.98 -6.91 14.54
N GLY A 537 9.42 -7.62 13.49
CA GLY A 537 9.54 -7.07 12.13
C GLY A 537 8.21 -6.63 11.51
N LEU A 538 7.09 -7.22 11.93
CA LEU A 538 5.74 -6.80 11.52
C LEU A 538 5.07 -5.86 12.51
N SER A 539 5.68 -5.58 13.65
CA SER A 539 4.98 -4.91 14.74
C SER A 539 4.93 -3.40 14.56
N ARG A 540 3.88 -2.75 15.07
CA ARG A 540 3.62 -1.31 14.85
C ARG A 540 3.03 -0.64 16.10
N GLN A 541 3.46 0.61 16.33
CA GLN A 541 2.88 1.46 17.38
C GLN A 541 1.60 2.11 16.86
N LEU A 542 0.54 2.10 17.67
CA LEU A 542 -0.68 2.83 17.35
C LEU A 542 -0.51 4.30 17.77
N THR A 543 -0.78 5.22 16.85
CA THR A 543 -0.78 6.66 17.15
C THR A 543 -2.02 7.03 17.98
N LEU A 544 -1.98 8.19 18.66
CA LEU A 544 -3.09 8.66 19.48
C LEU A 544 -4.39 8.84 18.67
N ASP A 545 -4.26 9.15 17.38
CA ASP A 545 -5.39 9.39 16.47
C ASP A 545 -5.91 8.11 15.80
N ASN A 546 -5.11 7.03 15.74
CA ASN A 546 -5.50 5.76 15.13
C ASN A 546 -5.58 4.61 16.14
N SER A 547 -6.80 4.14 16.40
CA SER A 547 -7.06 2.98 17.28
C SER A 547 -6.66 1.61 16.68
N TYR A 548 -6.10 1.59 15.47
CA TYR A 548 -5.74 0.38 14.73
C TYR A 548 -4.67 0.66 13.67
N TYR A 549 -3.99 -0.40 13.23
CA TYR A 549 -3.05 -0.38 12.11
C TYR A 549 -3.66 -1.08 10.90
N LYS A 550 -3.49 -0.52 9.69
CA LYS A 550 -3.93 -1.14 8.43
C LYS A 550 -2.69 -1.54 7.62
N ALA A 551 -2.52 -2.83 7.37
CA ALA A 551 -1.34 -3.32 6.65
C ALA A 551 -1.48 -3.20 5.12
N SER A 552 -0.37 -2.89 4.44
CA SER A 552 -0.21 -3.00 2.98
C SER A 552 -0.08 -4.48 2.53
N LYS A 553 0.09 -4.71 1.22
CA LYS A 553 0.12 -6.07 0.64
C LYS A 553 1.37 -6.84 1.09
N GLY A 554 1.21 -8.12 1.38
CA GLY A 554 2.29 -9.02 1.80
C GLY A 554 1.79 -10.44 2.07
N LYS A 555 2.71 -11.41 2.14
CA LYS A 555 2.38 -12.79 2.56
C LYS A 555 2.02 -12.77 4.05
N LEU A 556 0.73 -12.90 4.35
CA LEU A 556 0.24 -12.90 5.72
C LEU A 556 0.03 -14.31 6.28
N PRO A 557 0.18 -14.52 7.60
CA PRO A 557 -0.02 -15.82 8.26
C PRO A 557 -1.52 -16.10 8.48
N ILE A 558 -2.29 -16.24 7.38
CA ILE A 558 -3.76 -16.32 7.36
C ILE A 558 -4.36 -17.23 8.44
N LYS A 559 -3.75 -18.40 8.69
CA LYS A 559 -4.26 -19.39 9.66
C LYS A 559 -4.18 -18.98 11.13
N TRP A 560 -3.41 -17.95 11.45
CA TRP A 560 -3.29 -17.39 12.79
C TRP A 560 -4.12 -16.12 12.96
N MET A 561 -4.47 -15.45 11.86
CA MET A 561 -5.06 -14.12 11.88
C MET A 561 -6.53 -14.11 12.33
N ALA A 562 -6.91 -12.98 12.93
CA ALA A 562 -8.30 -12.67 13.24
C ALA A 562 -9.12 -12.39 11.97
N PRO A 563 -10.45 -12.63 11.97
CA PRO A 563 -11.30 -12.43 10.80
C PRO A 563 -11.24 -11.01 10.22
N GLU A 564 -11.24 -9.99 11.08
CA GLU A 564 -11.14 -8.59 10.68
C GLU A 564 -9.78 -8.25 10.05
N SER A 565 -8.71 -8.92 10.48
CA SER A 565 -7.38 -8.76 9.89
C SER A 565 -7.28 -9.42 8.52
N ILE A 566 -7.99 -10.54 8.31
CA ILE A 566 -8.05 -11.21 7.00
C ILE A 566 -8.87 -10.37 6.03
N ASN A 567 -10.07 -9.96 6.43
CA ASN A 567 -11.04 -9.26 5.58
C ASN A 567 -10.65 -7.80 5.28
N PHE A 568 -10.10 -7.09 6.27
CA PHE A 568 -9.89 -5.63 6.20
C PHE A 568 -8.44 -5.19 6.41
N ARG A 569 -7.50 -6.13 6.56
CA ARG A 569 -6.09 -5.85 6.90
C ARG A 569 -5.93 -5.02 8.18
N ARG A 570 -6.94 -5.04 9.06
CA ARG A 570 -6.97 -4.28 10.31
C ARG A 570 -6.34 -5.07 11.45
N PHE A 571 -5.36 -4.47 12.10
CA PHE A 571 -4.66 -5.04 13.25
C PHE A 571 -4.84 -4.15 14.48
N THR A 572 -5.16 -4.77 15.61
CA THR A 572 -5.37 -4.14 16.91
C THR A 572 -4.87 -5.07 18.01
N HIS A 573 -4.81 -4.61 19.26
CA HIS A 573 -4.60 -5.50 20.41
C HIS A 573 -5.64 -6.64 20.48
N LEU A 574 -6.87 -6.43 19.98
CA LEU A 574 -7.91 -7.47 19.95
C LEU A 574 -7.69 -8.52 18.84
N SER A 575 -7.03 -8.16 17.73
CA SER A 575 -6.60 -9.16 16.75
C SER A 575 -5.41 -9.97 17.29
N ASP A 576 -4.54 -9.34 18.08
CA ASP A 576 -3.47 -10.03 18.80
C ASP A 576 -4.04 -11.02 19.85
N VAL A 577 -5.16 -10.69 20.51
CA VAL A 577 -5.86 -11.63 21.42
C VAL A 577 -6.30 -12.90 20.68
N TRP A 578 -6.79 -12.78 19.45
CA TRP A 578 -7.15 -13.94 18.63
C TRP A 578 -5.92 -14.81 18.31
N MET A 579 -4.84 -14.17 17.84
CA MET A 579 -3.58 -14.85 17.51
C MET A 579 -2.96 -15.52 18.74
N PHE A 580 -3.04 -14.87 19.90
CA PHE A 580 -2.61 -15.44 21.18
C PHE A 580 -3.34 -16.74 21.49
N ALA A 581 -4.67 -16.79 21.34
CA ALA A 581 -5.41 -18.03 21.58
C ALA A 581 -5.06 -19.14 20.58
N VAL A 582 -4.75 -18.80 19.31
CA VAL A 582 -4.18 -19.76 18.36
C VAL A 582 -2.81 -20.27 18.85
N CYS A 583 -1.94 -19.39 19.36
CA CYS A 583 -0.64 -19.78 19.92
C CYS A 583 -0.79 -20.66 21.18
N VAL A 584 -1.75 -20.39 22.07
CA VAL A 584 -2.07 -21.26 23.22
C VAL A 584 -2.48 -22.65 22.73
N TRP A 585 -3.29 -22.73 21.67
CA TRP A 585 -3.65 -24.00 21.05
C TRP A 585 -2.44 -24.73 20.46
N GLU A 586 -1.50 -24.03 19.81
CA GLU A 586 -0.25 -24.63 19.33
C GLU A 586 0.58 -25.20 20.48
N ILE A 587 0.70 -24.48 21.60
CA ILE A 587 1.42 -24.93 22.80
C ILE A 587 0.79 -26.21 23.34
N LEU A 588 -0.53 -26.22 23.57
CA LEU A 588 -1.26 -27.35 24.15
C LEU A 588 -1.31 -28.58 23.23
N THR A 589 -1.11 -28.40 21.93
CA THR A 589 -1.09 -29.48 20.95
C THR A 589 0.31 -29.92 20.54
N MET A 590 1.35 -29.43 21.23
CA MET A 590 2.75 -29.74 20.96
C MET A 590 3.18 -29.37 19.53
N GLY A 591 2.81 -28.16 19.10
CA GLY A 591 3.27 -27.55 17.85
C GLY A 591 2.52 -27.99 16.58
N LYS A 592 1.29 -28.51 16.71
CA LYS A 592 0.44 -28.80 15.54
C LYS A 592 0.13 -27.50 14.79
N LYS A 593 0.01 -27.61 13.47
CA LYS A 593 -0.34 -26.46 12.61
C LYS A 593 -1.84 -26.18 12.75
N PRO A 594 -2.28 -24.93 13.00
CA PRO A 594 -3.70 -24.60 13.04
C PRO A 594 -4.35 -24.84 11.68
N PHE A 595 -5.63 -25.23 11.68
CA PHE A 595 -6.43 -25.47 10.47
C PHE A 595 -5.69 -26.36 9.43
N GLN A 596 -5.01 -27.41 9.91
CA GLN A 596 -4.30 -28.34 9.04
C GLN A 596 -5.26 -28.99 8.03
N GLY A 597 -4.83 -29.07 6.76
CA GLY A 597 -5.67 -29.58 5.67
C GLY A 597 -6.59 -28.55 5.01
N ILE A 598 -6.81 -27.38 5.62
CA ILE A 598 -7.62 -26.30 5.02
C ILE A 598 -6.70 -25.35 4.22
N PRO A 599 -6.94 -25.09 2.93
CA PRO A 599 -6.23 -24.08 2.14
C PRO A 599 -6.39 -22.67 2.73
N ASN A 600 -5.39 -21.79 2.59
CA ASN A 600 -5.45 -20.43 3.17
C ASN A 600 -6.67 -19.62 2.69
N ALA A 601 -7.06 -19.78 1.41
CA ALA A 601 -8.21 -19.09 0.83
C ALA A 601 -9.54 -19.46 1.53
N ASP A 602 -9.65 -20.69 2.02
CA ASP A 602 -10.90 -21.22 2.58
C ASP A 602 -11.02 -20.97 4.10
N VAL A 603 -9.92 -20.56 4.76
CA VAL A 603 -9.87 -20.42 6.22
C VAL A 603 -10.91 -19.43 6.73
N ILE A 604 -11.06 -18.29 6.05
CA ILE A 604 -11.99 -17.25 6.47
C ILE A 604 -13.43 -17.77 6.45
N ASP A 605 -13.83 -18.43 5.37
CA ASP A 605 -15.19 -18.98 5.20
C ASP A 605 -15.52 -20.01 6.27
N GLN A 606 -14.55 -20.87 6.61
CA GLN A 606 -14.73 -21.84 7.69
C GLN A 606 -14.92 -21.15 9.05
N ILE A 607 -14.09 -20.16 9.38
CA ILE A 607 -14.21 -19.39 10.63
C ILE A 607 -15.54 -18.66 10.70
N GLU A 608 -15.97 -18.10 9.58
CA GLU A 608 -17.23 -17.38 9.43
C GLU A 608 -18.45 -18.29 9.58
N ASN A 609 -18.35 -19.55 9.17
CA ASN A 609 -19.33 -20.61 9.41
C ASN A 609 -19.28 -21.18 10.84
N GLY A 610 -18.48 -20.60 11.72
CA GLY A 610 -18.40 -20.97 13.12
C GLY A 610 -17.33 -22.02 13.44
N LEU A 611 -16.52 -22.45 12.46
CA LEU A 611 -15.40 -23.35 12.76
C LEU A 611 -14.43 -22.67 13.72
N ARG A 612 -14.05 -23.40 14.76
CA ARG A 612 -12.96 -23.05 15.68
C ARG A 612 -12.03 -24.25 15.84
N LEU A 613 -10.79 -23.99 16.26
CA LEU A 613 -9.85 -25.07 16.54
C LEU A 613 -10.40 -25.96 17.66
N SER A 614 -10.28 -27.28 17.49
CA SER A 614 -10.83 -28.25 18.41
C SER A 614 -10.13 -28.24 19.77
N LEU A 615 -10.80 -28.77 20.80
CA LEU A 615 -10.19 -29.02 22.11
C LEU A 615 -8.88 -29.82 21.93
N PRO A 616 -7.74 -29.33 22.46
CA PRO A 616 -6.48 -30.06 22.42
C PRO A 616 -6.63 -31.45 23.04
N SER A 617 -6.00 -32.47 22.43
CA SER A 617 -6.05 -33.86 22.91
C SER A 617 -5.27 -34.10 24.21
N THR A 618 -4.60 -33.09 24.75
CA THR A 618 -3.97 -33.09 26.07
C THR A 618 -5.03 -32.98 27.18
N ASN A 619 -4.65 -33.19 28.44
CA ASN A 619 -5.50 -32.98 29.63
C ASN A 619 -5.84 -31.48 29.85
N CYS A 620 -6.22 -30.75 28.79
CA CYS A 620 -6.53 -29.34 28.79
C CYS A 620 -7.67 -29.05 29.78
N PRO A 621 -7.46 -28.20 30.80
CA PRO A 621 -8.54 -27.78 31.69
C PRO A 621 -9.67 -27.12 30.90
N LYS A 622 -10.92 -27.44 31.24
CA LYS A 622 -12.09 -26.83 30.59
C LYS A 622 -12.03 -25.30 30.64
N SER A 623 -11.66 -24.73 31.78
CA SER A 623 -11.52 -23.29 31.99
C SER A 623 -10.49 -22.63 31.05
N LEU A 624 -9.46 -23.37 30.62
CA LEU A 624 -8.48 -22.89 29.65
C LEU A 624 -9.04 -22.90 28.23
N TYR A 625 -9.80 -23.93 27.87
CA TYR A 625 -10.46 -23.98 26.57
C TYR A 625 -11.59 -22.95 26.44
N ASP A 626 -12.38 -22.76 27.49
CA ASP A 626 -13.40 -21.70 27.56
C ASP A 626 -12.75 -20.32 27.36
N LEU A 627 -11.58 -20.06 27.95
CA LEU A 627 -10.82 -18.83 27.71
C LEU A 627 -10.37 -18.68 26.24
N MET A 628 -9.91 -19.75 25.59
CA MET A 628 -9.57 -19.70 24.15
C MET A 628 -10.81 -19.38 23.30
N GLN A 629 -11.97 -19.95 23.63
CA GLN A 629 -13.23 -19.64 22.93
C GLN A 629 -13.63 -18.16 23.07
N ASP A 630 -13.50 -17.59 24.27
CA ASP A 630 -13.76 -16.16 24.50
C ASP A 630 -12.84 -15.29 23.63
N CYS A 631 -11.56 -15.66 23.50
CA CYS A 631 -10.59 -14.97 22.63
C CYS A 631 -10.90 -15.14 21.14
N TRP A 632 -11.56 -16.24 20.73
CA TRP A 632 -11.99 -16.48 19.35
C TRP A 632 -13.43 -16.01 19.07
N SER A 633 -13.97 -15.12 19.89
CA SER A 633 -15.20 -14.41 19.56
C SER A 633 -15.02 -13.68 18.22
N TYR A 634 -15.98 -13.86 17.31
CA TYR A 634 -15.91 -13.26 15.98
C TYR A 634 -15.87 -11.73 16.08
N GLU A 635 -16.71 -11.18 16.95
CA GLU A 635 -16.76 -9.75 17.26
C GLU A 635 -15.55 -9.35 18.14
N PRO A 636 -14.63 -8.50 17.67
CA PRO A 636 -13.42 -8.14 18.41
C PRO A 636 -13.72 -7.58 19.80
N THR A 637 -14.75 -6.74 19.91
CA THR A 637 -15.13 -6.07 21.16
C THR A 637 -15.64 -7.02 22.25
N ASN A 638 -15.99 -8.26 21.89
CA ASN A 638 -16.40 -9.29 22.84
C ASN A 638 -15.20 -10.12 23.36
N ARG A 639 -14.00 -9.91 22.82
CA ARG A 639 -12.79 -10.61 23.27
C ARG A 639 -12.27 -9.97 24.57
N PRO A 640 -11.75 -10.73 25.53
CA PRO A 640 -11.11 -10.17 26.72
C PRO A 640 -9.80 -9.46 26.37
N ASN A 641 -9.40 -8.46 27.16
CA ASN A 641 -8.08 -7.82 27.02
C ASN A 641 -6.97 -8.66 27.70
N PHE A 642 -5.69 -8.32 27.47
CA PHE A 642 -4.59 -9.17 27.96
C PHE A 642 -4.46 -9.18 29.48
N VAL A 643 -4.84 -8.10 30.17
CA VAL A 643 -4.86 -8.05 31.64
C VAL A 643 -5.88 -9.07 32.21
N GLN A 644 -7.06 -9.16 31.60
CA GLN A 644 -8.08 -10.14 31.97
C GLN A 644 -7.63 -11.57 31.66
N ILE A 645 -6.99 -11.78 30.50
CA ILE A 645 -6.44 -13.08 30.07
C ILE A 645 -5.36 -13.55 31.06
N GLU A 646 -4.37 -12.70 31.37
CA GLU A 646 -3.28 -13.03 32.29
C GLU A 646 -3.82 -13.42 33.68
N THR A 647 -4.80 -12.66 34.19
CA THR A 647 -5.44 -12.95 35.49
C THR A 647 -6.12 -14.32 35.49
N ARG A 648 -6.87 -14.64 34.42
CA ARG A 648 -7.53 -15.95 34.28
C ARG A 648 -6.51 -17.08 34.17
N LEU A 649 -5.45 -16.92 33.40
CA LEU A 649 -4.40 -17.93 33.26
C LEU A 649 -3.66 -18.20 34.58
N LYS A 650 -3.34 -17.16 35.36
CA LYS A 650 -2.75 -17.31 36.70
C LYS A 650 -3.67 -18.10 37.64
N SER A 651 -4.97 -17.83 37.60
CA SER A 651 -5.97 -18.58 38.37
C SER A 651 -6.00 -20.06 37.96
N ILE A 652 -6.04 -20.34 36.66
CA ILE A 652 -6.01 -21.70 36.11
C ILE A 652 -4.73 -22.43 36.53
N LEU A 653 -3.57 -21.79 36.40
CA LEU A 653 -2.29 -22.36 36.82
C LEU A 653 -2.31 -22.76 38.30
N ASN A 654 -2.81 -21.88 39.17
CA ASN A 654 -2.91 -22.15 40.60
C ASN A 654 -3.89 -23.29 40.92
N GLN A 655 -5.00 -23.39 40.19
CA GLN A 655 -5.95 -24.51 40.35
C GLN A 655 -5.31 -25.84 39.96
N VAL A 656 -4.61 -25.89 38.82
CA VAL A 656 -3.92 -27.11 38.36
C VAL A 656 -2.81 -27.52 39.35
N LYS A 657 -2.01 -26.56 39.85
CA LYS A 657 -1.00 -26.82 40.89
C LYS A 657 -1.61 -27.46 42.15
N LYS A 658 -2.71 -26.90 42.65
CA LYS A 658 -3.44 -27.44 43.81
C LYS A 658 -3.98 -28.86 43.53
N SER A 659 -4.58 -29.09 42.37
CA SER A 659 -5.11 -30.41 42.01
C SER A 659 -4.02 -31.48 41.90
N ILE A 660 -2.82 -31.13 41.44
CA ILE A 660 -1.67 -32.05 41.40
C ILE A 660 -1.16 -32.34 42.81
N HIS A 661 -1.04 -31.32 43.66
CA HIS A 661 -0.60 -31.49 45.05
C HIS A 661 -1.53 -32.40 45.85
N VAL A 662 -2.85 -32.18 45.77
CA VAL A 662 -3.86 -33.03 46.43
C VAL A 662 -3.81 -34.47 45.93
N LYS A 663 -3.55 -34.68 44.63
CA LYS A 663 -3.36 -36.04 44.08
C LYS A 663 -2.09 -36.70 44.64
N ALA A 664 -1.00 -35.96 44.76
CA ALA A 664 0.25 -36.48 45.32
C ALA A 664 0.11 -36.83 46.82
N GLU A 665 -0.57 -35.98 47.60
CA GLU A 665 -0.87 -36.24 49.01
C GLU A 665 -1.75 -37.49 49.18
N ASN A 666 -2.81 -37.63 48.38
CA ASN A 666 -3.67 -38.81 48.42
C ASN A 666 -2.95 -40.10 48.01
N ILE A 667 -1.98 -40.02 47.08
CA ILE A 667 -1.11 -41.16 46.73
C ILE A 667 -0.17 -41.50 47.90
N SER A 668 0.40 -40.50 48.57
CA SER A 668 1.25 -40.73 49.75
C SER A 668 0.49 -41.32 50.95
N LEU A 669 -0.76 -40.91 51.18
CA LEU A 669 -1.65 -41.43 52.23
C LEU A 669 -2.17 -42.85 51.92
N SER A 670 -2.35 -43.20 50.65
CA SER A 670 -2.70 -44.57 50.22
C SER A 670 -1.50 -45.52 50.19
N SER A 671 -0.28 -45.02 49.96
CA SER A 671 0.95 -45.82 50.08
C SER A 671 1.39 -46.11 51.52
N SER A 672 0.94 -45.31 52.50
CA SER A 672 1.25 -45.49 53.93
C SER A 672 0.27 -46.43 54.67
N SER A 673 -0.72 -46.98 53.96
CA SER A 673 -1.69 -47.96 54.49
C SER A 673 -1.48 -49.39 53.96
N SER A 674 -0.37 -49.67 53.24
CA SER A 674 -0.02 -51.02 52.81
C SER A 674 1.45 -51.37 53.11
N SER A 675 1.61 -52.45 53.87
CA SER A 675 2.82 -53.24 54.17
C SER A 675 3.87 -52.68 55.15
N SER A 676 3.76 -53.15 56.40
CA SER A 676 4.89 -53.63 57.22
C SER A 676 5.62 -54.79 56.52
N SER A 677 6.90 -54.98 56.90
CA SER A 677 7.91 -55.98 56.43
C SER A 677 8.36 -55.79 54.97
N GLU A 678 9.63 -55.57 54.59
CA GLU A 678 10.95 -55.88 55.18
C GLU A 678 12.03 -54.87 54.69
N ILE A 679 13.04 -54.59 55.53
CA ILE A 679 14.18 -53.72 55.23
C ILE A 679 15.36 -54.59 54.80
N THR A 680 15.91 -54.37 53.60
CA THR A 680 17.36 -54.54 53.37
C THR A 680 17.89 -53.39 52.51
N SER A 681 18.92 -52.77 53.06
CA SER A 681 19.57 -51.53 52.65
C SER A 681 20.40 -51.70 51.38
N LEU A 682 20.37 -50.73 50.47
CA LEU A 682 21.50 -50.43 49.59
C LEU A 682 21.62 -48.91 49.39
N THR A 683 22.78 -48.42 49.82
CA THR A 683 23.24 -47.04 49.92
C THR A 683 23.22 -46.30 48.57
N ILE A 684 22.69 -45.08 48.57
CA ILE A 684 22.78 -44.13 47.45
C ILE A 684 24.20 -43.59 47.38
N VAL A 685 24.91 -43.89 46.29
CA VAL A 685 26.12 -43.17 45.86
C VAL A 685 25.67 -42.09 44.88
N LEU A 686 25.88 -40.82 45.23
CA LEU A 686 25.76 -39.69 44.31
C LEU A 686 26.94 -39.70 43.33
N PRO A 687 26.75 -39.50 42.01
CA PRO A 687 27.83 -39.07 41.15
C PRO A 687 27.85 -37.54 41.04
N ALA A 688 29.00 -36.97 41.41
CA ALA A 688 29.44 -35.66 41.01
C ALA A 688 29.77 -35.62 39.50
N ASP A 689 29.70 -34.41 38.93
CA ASP A 689 30.34 -33.90 37.72
C ASP A 689 30.82 -34.91 36.66
N ASN A 690 30.24 -34.83 35.44
CA ASN A 690 31.04 -34.88 34.21
C ASN A 690 30.27 -34.48 32.95
N LYS A 691 30.86 -33.50 32.26
CA LYS A 691 31.14 -33.42 30.80
C LYS A 691 29.98 -33.55 29.79
N ILE A 692 29.90 -32.46 29.02
CA ILE A 692 29.34 -32.27 27.68
C ILE A 692 29.50 -33.52 26.78
N PRO A 693 28.44 -34.00 26.11
CA PRO A 693 28.58 -34.96 25.02
C PRO A 693 28.86 -34.25 23.69
N SER A 694 29.92 -34.69 23.02
CA SER A 694 30.26 -34.35 21.64
C SER A 694 29.21 -34.86 20.65
N LYS A 695 28.84 -34.02 19.66
CA LYS A 695 27.93 -34.32 18.53
C LYS A 695 28.38 -35.58 17.75
N PRO A 696 27.44 -36.36 17.17
CA PRO A 696 27.78 -37.39 16.19
C PRO A 696 28.13 -36.74 14.83
N SER A 697 29.20 -37.25 14.21
CA SER A 697 29.66 -36.88 12.87
C SER A 697 28.65 -37.27 11.78
N LEU A 698 28.34 -36.33 10.88
CA LEU A 698 27.62 -36.57 9.63
C LEU A 698 28.49 -37.42 8.67
N PRO A 699 27.90 -38.35 7.89
CA PRO A 699 28.64 -39.11 6.89
C PRO A 699 28.94 -38.26 5.64
N ASN A 700 30.21 -38.25 5.26
CA ASN A 700 30.72 -37.77 3.98
C ASN A 700 29.98 -38.46 2.81
N LYS A 701 29.38 -37.67 1.91
CA LYS A 701 29.03 -38.12 0.56
C LYS A 701 29.91 -37.40 -0.46
N ASN A 702 31.01 -38.04 -0.82
CA ASN A 702 31.71 -37.82 -2.08
C ASN A 702 31.46 -39.05 -2.98
N GLY A 703 31.15 -38.80 -4.25
CA GLY A 703 30.87 -39.79 -5.31
C GLY A 703 29.36 -39.85 -5.62
N SER A 704 28.88 -39.66 -6.84
CA SER A 704 29.49 -39.77 -8.16
C SER A 704 28.59 -39.09 -9.20
N VAL A 705 29.21 -38.40 -10.15
CA VAL A 705 28.60 -37.87 -11.37
C VAL A 705 28.02 -39.05 -12.18
N GLY A 706 26.73 -38.97 -12.52
CA GLY A 706 26.02 -39.94 -13.35
C GLY A 706 25.08 -39.22 -14.31
N SER A 707 25.56 -39.05 -15.54
CA SER A 707 24.83 -38.59 -16.72
C SER A 707 23.72 -39.55 -17.17
N ARG A 708 22.55 -39.02 -17.58
CA ARG A 708 21.64 -39.52 -18.65
C ARG A 708 20.42 -38.57 -18.71
N SER A 709 20.30 -37.67 -19.69
CA SER A 709 19.80 -37.84 -21.07
C SER A 709 18.32 -38.25 -21.19
N LYS A 710 17.53 -37.30 -21.73
CA LYS A 710 16.37 -37.43 -22.64
C LYS A 710 15.37 -38.58 -22.42
N SER A 711 14.15 -38.20 -22.06
CA SER A 711 12.92 -38.35 -22.87
C SER A 711 11.80 -37.54 -22.24
#